data_AF-A0A502IMI3-F1
#
_entry.id   AF-A0A502IMI3-F1
#
_cell.length_a   1.000
_cell.length_b   1.000
_cell.length_c   1.000
_cell.angle_alpha   90.00
_cell.angle_beta   90.00
_cell.angle_gamma   90.00
#
_symmetry.space_group_name_H-M   'P 1'
#
loop_
_entity.id
_entity.type
_entity.pdbx_description
1 polymer ?
#
loop_
_entity_poly.entity_id
_entity_poly.type
_entity_poly.pdbx_seq_one_letter_code
_entity_poly.pdbx_strand_id
1 'polypeptide(L)'
;MDRSPWHAGEKQLQAHVGIAERMEVLGRKVIRREMPDQHRTFYEQLPFMLYGAVDADGNPWTSILEGPPGFAHSPEPGALQFCSLPGADDPAQLTEGAAIGLLGIELHTRRRNRLNGRVGAMTASGFDVTVEQSFGNCPQYIQLRQFRSVPLADPSTRIAQHLNGLDEAAKTLIAGADTFFVASYVDVDGQRSVDVSHRGGQAGFVQVEGNRLTIPDFAGNLFFNTLGNLLLNPRAGLLFIDFNSGDLLHLSGRAEVILEGPQVEAFQGAERLWTFEVESVVRRPAALALRWRFDGVSPTSLLTGTWVQANARLQAQALGDSWRLLRVARIKEESHNIRSIYLEPADGAGLPVFQAGQHLPLRFNIAGEVHIRTYSLSSAPSDDFFRISVKREGLVSSYLHEQVRVGDLLEARAPQGHFTVAPNERRPLVLLAAGVGITPLLSMLREVVYQGLRTRRIRPTWFFQSSRTLADQAFRPELDRLLDGAGDAVRVLRLVSQPEAGALEGEDFDLNGRIDTALLKTILEVEDYDQLDFVLCGPGSFTQGLYDSLRELDIRDARIHAETFGPSTLRRVPDRDAVVIEQPPAATTSVPVVFQRSAKEARWQPDGGSLLELAESRGLRPEFSCRGGSCGTCKTRLISGQVNYPQPPADVPDDGQVLICCAIPAQGSQPLVLDL
;
A
#
# COMPACT_ATOMS: atom_id res chain seq x y z
N MET A 1 2.99 1.60 35.25
CA MET A 1 1.69 2.29 35.27
C MET A 1 0.61 1.23 35.33
N ASP A 2 -0.28 1.26 36.34
CA ASP A 2 -1.40 0.30 36.46
C ASP A 2 -2.52 0.57 35.45
N ARG A 3 -2.55 1.77 34.87
CA ARG A 3 -3.51 2.20 33.86
C ARG A 3 -2.85 2.24 32.48
N SER A 4 -3.61 1.82 31.47
CA SER A 4 -3.22 1.93 30.05
C SER A 4 -2.90 3.38 29.69
N PRO A 5 -1.81 3.66 28.96
CA PRO A 5 -1.47 5.00 28.53
C PRO A 5 -2.33 5.48 27.35
N TRP A 6 -3.15 4.59 26.77
CA TRP A 6 -3.97 4.87 25.59
C TRP A 6 -5.41 5.19 25.99
N HIS A 7 -5.99 6.21 25.37
CA HIS A 7 -7.40 6.54 25.54
C HIS A 7 -8.29 5.77 24.53
N ALA A 8 -9.61 5.91 24.64
CA ALA A 8 -10.57 5.06 23.91
C ALA A 8 -10.44 5.16 22.38
N GLY A 9 -10.20 6.35 21.83
CA GLY A 9 -10.09 6.57 20.39
C GLY A 9 -8.82 5.94 19.79
N GLU A 10 -7.69 6.04 20.49
CA GLU A 10 -6.46 5.33 20.09
C GLU A 10 -6.67 3.82 20.11
N LYS A 11 -7.27 3.27 21.17
CA LYS A 11 -7.56 1.84 21.28
C LYS A 11 -8.47 1.34 20.16
N GLN A 12 -9.47 2.12 19.77
CA GLN A 12 -10.35 1.78 18.65
C GLN A 12 -9.57 1.66 17.34
N LEU A 13 -8.68 2.60 17.03
CA LEU A 13 -7.83 2.54 15.82
C LEU A 13 -6.79 1.42 15.88
N GLN A 14 -6.22 1.17 17.07
CA GLN A 14 -5.28 0.06 17.28
C GLN A 14 -5.96 -1.30 17.15
N ALA A 15 -7.23 -1.42 17.58
CA ALA A 15 -8.02 -2.63 17.40
C ALA A 15 -8.41 -2.84 15.93
N HIS A 16 -8.82 -1.77 15.24
CA HIS A 16 -9.17 -1.80 13.83
C HIS A 16 -8.02 -2.32 12.94
N VAL A 17 -6.77 -1.97 13.26
CA VAL A 17 -5.58 -2.51 12.55
C VAL A 17 -4.93 -3.74 13.22
N GLY A 18 -5.60 -4.36 14.20
CA GLY A 18 -5.16 -5.64 14.78
C GLY A 18 -3.88 -5.59 15.62
N ILE A 19 -3.59 -4.46 16.29
CA ILE A 19 -2.36 -4.27 17.08
C ILE A 19 -2.59 -3.87 18.55
N ALA A 20 -3.85 -3.80 19.01
CA ALA A 20 -4.19 -3.26 20.34
C ALA A 20 -3.37 -3.86 21.50
N GLU A 21 -3.28 -5.19 21.57
CA GLU A 21 -2.52 -5.87 22.63
C GLU A 21 -1.02 -5.53 22.60
N ARG A 22 -0.43 -5.48 21.39
CA ARG A 22 0.99 -5.11 21.21
C ARG A 22 1.23 -3.65 21.62
N MET A 23 0.31 -2.75 21.27
CA MET A 23 0.41 -1.34 21.64
C MET A 23 0.26 -1.15 23.14
N GLU A 24 -0.60 -1.91 23.82
CA GLU A 24 -0.72 -1.87 25.28
C GLU A 24 0.61 -2.20 25.96
N VAL A 25 1.29 -3.28 25.54
CA VAL A 25 2.60 -3.67 26.08
C VAL A 25 3.68 -2.63 25.76
N LEU A 26 3.71 -2.13 24.52
CA LEU A 26 4.70 -1.16 24.07
C LEU A 26 4.53 0.19 24.76
N GLY A 27 3.30 0.72 24.80
CA GLY A 27 2.96 2.02 25.38
C GLY A 27 3.43 2.14 26.82
N ARG A 28 3.19 1.11 27.65
CA ARG A 28 3.63 1.07 29.06
C ARG A 28 5.15 1.15 29.23
N LYS A 29 5.93 0.76 28.21
CA LYS A 29 7.41 0.82 28.24
C LYS A 29 7.96 2.14 27.72
N VAL A 30 7.29 2.76 26.74
CA VAL A 30 7.85 3.90 25.98
C VAL A 30 7.26 5.26 26.37
N ILE A 31 6.02 5.30 26.85
CA ILE A 31 5.37 6.52 27.36
C ILE A 31 5.70 6.66 28.83
N ARG A 32 6.38 7.75 29.19
CA ARG A 32 6.90 7.99 30.54
C ARG A 32 6.31 9.26 31.12
N ARG A 33 6.17 9.33 32.45
CA ARG A 33 5.77 10.56 33.15
C ARG A 33 6.91 11.54 33.38
N GLU A 34 8.12 11.11 33.07
CA GLU A 34 9.36 11.89 33.21
C GLU A 34 10.14 11.81 31.91
N MET A 35 10.88 12.87 31.60
CA MET A 35 11.79 12.92 30.46
C MET A 35 13.07 12.15 30.76
N PRO A 36 13.45 11.16 29.93
CA PRO A 36 14.82 10.63 29.95
C PRO A 36 15.84 11.74 29.67
N ASP A 37 17.07 11.60 30.17
CA ASP A 37 18.14 12.59 29.93
C ASP A 37 18.36 12.89 28.44
N GLN A 38 18.23 11.87 27.60
CA GLN A 38 18.33 12.02 26.15
C GLN A 38 17.26 12.98 25.56
N HIS A 39 16.08 13.06 26.16
CA HIS A 39 15.03 14.01 25.77
C HIS A 39 15.33 15.41 26.32
N ARG A 40 15.81 15.50 27.57
CA ARG A 40 16.16 16.76 28.23
C ARG A 40 17.26 17.50 27.46
N THR A 41 18.37 16.82 27.17
CA THR A 41 19.45 17.35 26.32
C THR A 41 18.96 17.70 24.91
N PHE A 42 18.03 16.90 24.37
CA PHE A 42 17.46 17.18 23.05
C PHE A 42 16.62 18.45 23.02
N TYR A 43 15.80 18.73 24.02
CA TYR A 43 15.00 19.96 24.04
C TYR A 43 15.88 21.20 24.25
N GLU A 44 16.92 21.08 25.08
CA GLU A 44 17.87 22.17 25.37
C GLU A 44 18.63 22.65 24.13
N GLN A 45 18.96 21.76 23.19
CA GLN A 45 19.66 22.14 21.95
C GLN A 45 18.74 22.77 20.88
N LEU A 46 17.41 22.70 21.02
CA LEU A 46 16.51 23.17 19.96
C LEU A 46 16.47 24.69 19.90
N PRO A 47 16.37 25.28 18.69
CA PRO A 47 16.11 26.71 18.51
C PRO A 47 14.62 27.04 18.43
N PHE A 48 13.74 26.02 18.38
CA PHE A 48 12.29 26.18 18.43
C PHE A 48 11.60 24.91 18.93
N MET A 49 10.37 25.06 19.41
CA MET A 49 9.47 23.94 19.73
C MET A 49 8.06 24.28 19.27
N LEU A 50 7.34 23.27 18.78
CA LEU A 50 5.92 23.43 18.45
C LEU A 50 5.10 23.15 19.69
N TYR A 51 3.97 23.85 19.80
CA TYR A 51 3.05 23.66 20.90
C TYR A 51 1.59 23.77 20.44
N GLY A 52 0.71 23.16 21.23
CA GLY A 52 -0.71 23.09 20.96
C GLY A 52 -1.44 23.50 22.22
N ALA A 53 -2.37 24.44 22.06
CA ALA A 53 -3.20 24.97 23.12
C ALA A 53 -4.66 24.97 22.68
N VAL A 54 -5.57 25.05 23.63
CA VAL A 54 -7.01 25.11 23.36
C VAL A 54 -7.53 26.39 23.97
N ASP A 55 -8.18 27.21 23.15
CA ASP A 55 -8.76 28.48 23.62
C ASP A 55 -10.01 28.26 24.49
N ALA A 56 -10.56 29.37 25.01
CA ALA A 56 -11.73 29.36 25.88
C ALA A 56 -12.99 28.80 25.20
N ASP A 57 -13.09 28.90 23.87
CA ASP A 57 -14.21 28.39 23.08
C ASP A 57 -14.03 26.90 22.73
N GLY A 58 -12.92 26.29 23.16
CA GLY A 58 -12.59 24.89 22.91
C GLY A 58 -11.96 24.66 21.53
N ASN A 59 -11.48 25.68 20.85
CA ASN A 59 -10.80 25.53 19.57
C ASN A 59 -9.31 25.27 19.80
N PRO A 60 -8.79 24.15 19.31
CA PRO A 60 -7.37 23.89 19.35
C PRO A 60 -6.64 24.76 18.32
N TRP A 61 -5.47 25.23 18.71
CA TRP A 61 -4.52 25.96 17.89
C TRP A 61 -3.15 25.31 17.99
N THR A 62 -2.42 25.25 16.87
CA THR A 62 -1.01 24.87 16.85
C THR A 62 -0.17 26.11 16.58
N SER A 63 0.91 26.27 17.31
CA SER A 63 1.88 27.34 17.09
C SER A 63 3.32 26.88 17.42
N ILE A 64 4.24 27.82 17.40
CA ILE A 64 5.69 27.63 17.50
C ILE A 64 6.28 28.67 18.44
N LEU A 65 7.16 28.22 19.34
CA LEU A 65 8.02 29.08 20.15
C LEU A 65 9.43 29.01 19.59
N GLU A 66 10.08 30.16 19.41
CA GLU A 66 11.51 30.25 19.07
C GLU A 66 12.31 30.88 20.22
N GLY A 67 13.58 30.51 20.28
CA GLY A 67 14.54 31.06 21.25
C GLY A 67 15.96 30.54 20.95
N PRO A 68 16.99 31.14 21.57
CA PRO A 68 18.34 30.58 21.47
C PRO A 68 18.38 29.18 22.11
N PRO A 69 19.28 28.26 21.68
CA PRO A 69 19.51 27.02 22.40
C PRO A 69 19.66 27.27 23.91
N GLY A 70 18.98 26.47 24.72
CA GLY A 70 18.79 26.66 26.15
C GLY A 70 17.47 27.35 26.52
N PHE A 71 16.71 27.89 25.57
CA PHE A 71 15.42 28.52 25.87
C PHE A 71 14.39 27.53 26.42
N ALA A 72 14.48 26.26 26.06
CA ALA A 72 13.69 25.16 26.61
C ALA A 72 14.60 24.23 27.40
N HIS A 73 14.62 24.31 28.73
CA HIS A 73 15.55 23.55 29.56
C HIS A 73 14.80 22.81 30.67
N SER A 74 15.35 21.67 31.09
CA SER A 74 14.71 20.80 32.08
C SER A 74 15.55 20.77 33.36
N PRO A 75 15.15 21.47 34.44
CA PRO A 75 15.88 21.44 35.71
C PRO A 75 15.80 20.05 36.37
N GLU A 76 14.66 19.36 36.20
CA GLU A 76 14.40 18.02 36.70
C GLU A 76 13.57 17.20 35.69
N PRO A 77 13.59 15.86 35.74
CA PRO A 77 12.94 15.02 34.72
C PRO A 77 11.43 15.26 34.53
N GLY A 78 10.73 15.73 35.56
CA GLY A 78 9.28 16.00 35.55
C GLY A 78 8.90 17.42 35.10
N ALA A 79 9.86 18.28 34.75
CA ALA A 79 9.60 19.68 34.41
C ALA A 79 10.42 20.16 33.20
N LEU A 80 9.79 20.99 32.36
CA LEU A 80 10.43 21.72 31.26
C LEU A 80 10.09 23.21 31.39
N GLN A 81 11.11 24.07 31.38
CA GLN A 81 10.96 25.52 31.53
C GLN A 81 11.30 26.23 30.21
N PHE A 82 10.51 27.24 29.88
CA PHE A 82 10.68 28.05 28.67
C PHE A 82 11.06 29.48 29.04
N CYS A 83 12.09 30.02 28.41
CA CYS A 83 12.48 31.44 28.45
C CYS A 83 11.95 32.21 27.23
N SER A 84 10.74 31.87 26.79
CA SER A 84 10.03 32.47 25.65
C SER A 84 8.52 32.34 25.87
N LEU A 85 7.75 33.27 25.31
CA LEU A 85 6.29 33.32 25.42
C LEU A 85 5.66 33.43 24.02
N PRO A 86 4.40 32.96 23.84
CA PRO A 86 3.62 33.26 22.65
C PRO A 86 3.59 34.78 22.39
N GLY A 87 3.66 35.17 21.12
CA GLY A 87 3.41 36.55 20.73
C GLY A 87 1.98 36.96 21.10
N ALA A 88 1.74 38.25 21.38
CA ALA A 88 0.41 38.74 21.74
C ALA A 88 -0.64 38.54 20.62
N ASP A 89 -0.17 38.38 19.39
CA ASP A 89 -0.95 38.13 18.17
C ASP A 89 -1.08 36.63 17.83
N ASP A 90 -0.52 35.74 18.65
CA ASP A 90 -0.61 34.29 18.48
C ASP A 90 -2.00 33.79 18.89
N PRO A 91 -2.74 33.05 18.05
CA PRO A 91 -4.03 32.52 18.46
C PRO A 91 -3.92 31.42 19.53
N ALA A 92 -2.76 30.76 19.67
CA ALA A 92 -2.51 29.73 20.66
C ALA A 92 -2.05 30.33 22.01
N GLN A 93 -2.81 31.26 22.60
CA GLN A 93 -2.46 31.81 23.91
C GLN A 93 -2.43 30.73 25.00
N LEU A 94 -1.49 30.86 25.94
CA LEU A 94 -1.34 29.93 27.07
C LEU A 94 -2.02 30.47 28.33
N THR A 95 -2.48 29.57 29.18
CA THR A 95 -3.08 29.90 30.49
C THR A 95 -2.55 28.94 31.53
N GLU A 96 -2.21 29.45 32.71
CA GLU A 96 -1.75 28.64 33.84
C GLU A 96 -2.76 27.54 34.19
N GLY A 97 -2.28 26.32 34.41
CA GLY A 97 -3.06 25.12 34.66
C GLY A 97 -3.63 24.43 33.41
N ALA A 98 -3.61 25.09 32.24
CA ALA A 98 -4.13 24.52 31.01
C ALA A 98 -3.26 23.35 30.50
N ALA A 99 -3.89 22.40 29.82
CA ALA A 99 -3.19 21.32 29.15
C ALA A 99 -2.47 21.84 27.89
N ILE A 100 -1.27 21.34 27.64
CA ILE A 100 -0.41 21.72 26.51
C ILE A 100 0.19 20.47 25.87
N GLY A 101 0.17 20.43 24.54
CA GLY A 101 0.93 19.47 23.75
C GLY A 101 2.20 20.12 23.22
N LEU A 102 3.34 19.44 23.29
CA LEU A 102 4.65 19.94 22.84
C LEU A 102 5.32 18.94 21.89
N LEU A 103 5.94 19.47 20.85
CA LEU A 103 6.73 18.69 19.90
C LEU A 103 8.08 19.38 19.68
N GLY A 104 9.14 18.73 20.18
CA GLY A 104 10.51 19.07 19.79
C GLY A 104 10.88 18.32 18.52
N ILE A 105 11.36 19.04 17.51
CA ILE A 105 11.74 18.46 16.22
C ILE A 105 13.01 19.11 15.67
N GLU A 106 13.94 18.28 15.26
CA GLU A 106 15.20 18.66 14.63
C GLU A 106 15.20 18.19 13.17
N LEU A 107 14.95 19.14 12.26
CA LEU A 107 14.70 18.82 10.85
C LEU A 107 15.94 18.30 10.12
N HIS A 108 17.14 18.77 10.48
CA HIS A 108 18.39 18.40 9.80
C HIS A 108 18.92 17.00 10.18
N THR A 109 18.50 16.42 11.29
CA THR A 109 18.81 15.02 11.69
C THR A 109 17.59 14.10 11.62
N ARG A 110 16.39 14.65 11.32
CA ARG A 110 15.10 13.96 11.36
C ARG A 110 14.78 13.37 12.74
N ARG A 111 15.11 14.07 13.82
CA ARG A 111 14.78 13.63 15.19
C ARG A 111 13.54 14.35 15.69
N ARG A 112 12.63 13.64 16.37
CA ARG A 112 11.51 14.27 17.09
C ARG A 112 11.14 13.53 18.37
N ASN A 113 10.86 14.30 19.40
CA ASN A 113 10.35 13.82 20.68
C ASN A 113 9.12 14.63 21.06
N ARG A 114 8.18 13.97 21.72
CA ARG A 114 6.92 14.57 22.15
C ARG A 114 6.87 14.67 23.66
N LEU A 115 6.19 15.70 24.13
CA LEU A 115 5.89 15.93 25.53
C LEU A 115 4.46 16.48 25.64
N ASN A 116 3.63 15.88 26.48
CA ASN A 116 2.33 16.44 26.84
C ASN A 116 2.36 16.76 28.34
N GLY A 117 1.69 17.84 28.74
CA GLY A 117 1.76 18.31 30.12
C GLY A 117 0.78 19.42 30.44
N ARG A 118 1.07 20.13 31.53
CA ARG A 118 0.30 21.29 31.99
C ARG A 118 1.18 22.51 32.13
N VAL A 119 0.65 23.64 31.70
CA VAL A 119 1.28 24.95 31.93
C VAL A 119 1.28 25.22 33.44
N GLY A 120 2.47 25.42 33.99
CA GLY A 120 2.70 25.84 35.37
C GLY A 120 2.74 27.36 35.49
N ALA A 121 3.57 27.85 36.42
CA ALA A 121 3.73 29.26 36.66
C ALA A 121 4.18 30.00 35.39
N MET A 122 3.54 31.14 35.11
CA MET A 122 3.94 32.04 34.04
C MET A 122 4.63 33.27 34.62
N THR A 123 5.71 33.68 33.98
CA THR A 123 6.47 34.91 34.30
C THR A 123 6.40 35.89 33.14
N ALA A 124 6.96 37.09 33.31
CA ALA A 124 7.01 38.08 32.22
C ALA A 124 7.86 37.63 31.01
N SER A 125 8.70 36.60 31.16
CA SER A 125 9.67 36.17 30.14
C SER A 125 9.62 34.68 29.82
N GLY A 126 8.66 33.93 30.36
CA GLY A 126 8.69 32.47 30.27
C GLY A 126 7.61 31.77 31.07
N PHE A 127 7.59 30.44 30.99
CA PHE A 127 6.63 29.59 31.70
C PHE A 127 7.18 28.19 31.92
N ASP A 128 6.61 27.49 32.89
CA ASP A 128 6.95 26.10 33.19
C ASP A 128 5.92 25.13 32.62
N VAL A 129 6.34 23.89 32.37
CA VAL A 129 5.46 22.78 31.99
C VAL A 129 5.75 21.58 32.88
N THR A 130 4.74 21.12 33.61
CA THR A 130 4.78 19.84 34.32
C THR A 130 4.52 18.70 33.33
N VAL A 131 5.40 17.71 33.31
CA VAL A 131 5.34 16.59 32.37
C VAL A 131 4.31 15.56 32.80
N GLU A 132 3.39 15.21 31.89
CA GLU A 132 2.46 14.10 32.08
C GLU A 132 2.84 12.91 31.20
N GLN A 133 3.34 13.17 29.99
CA GLN A 133 3.80 12.15 29.04
C GLN A 133 5.03 12.63 28.28
N SER A 134 6.05 11.77 28.13
CA SER A 134 7.20 11.99 27.25
C SER A 134 7.61 10.70 26.54
N PHE A 135 7.82 10.79 25.23
CA PHE A 135 8.18 9.66 24.37
C PHE A 135 8.84 10.12 23.06
N GLY A 136 9.69 9.25 22.50
CA GLY A 136 10.26 9.45 21.17
C GLY A 136 9.25 9.09 20.08
N ASN A 137 9.29 9.80 18.95
CA ASN A 137 8.37 9.56 17.83
C ASN A 137 9.10 9.16 16.54
N CYS A 138 8.38 8.46 15.66
CA CYS A 138 8.94 7.92 14.41
C CYS A 138 9.51 9.04 13.52
N PRO A 139 10.75 8.97 12.99
CA PRO A 139 11.34 10.04 12.18
C PRO A 139 10.85 10.10 10.72
N GLN A 140 9.92 9.23 10.31
CA GLN A 140 9.42 9.19 8.93
C GLN A 140 8.81 10.53 8.49
N TYR A 141 8.97 10.82 7.20
CA TYR A 141 8.43 11.99 6.50
C TYR A 141 8.94 13.37 6.95
N ILE A 142 9.93 13.43 7.85
CA ILE A 142 10.61 14.67 8.19
C ILE A 142 11.57 15.03 7.05
N GLN A 143 11.33 16.17 6.40
CA GLN A 143 12.22 16.68 5.35
C GLN A 143 13.49 17.29 5.97
N LEU A 144 14.62 17.15 5.28
CA LEU A 144 15.88 17.74 5.73
C LEU A 144 15.87 19.24 5.49
N ARG A 145 16.07 20.00 6.56
CA ARG A 145 16.14 21.45 6.52
C ARG A 145 17.19 21.99 7.48
N GLN A 146 18.05 22.86 6.98
CA GLN A 146 19.01 23.62 7.78
C GLN A 146 18.42 24.97 8.13
N PHE A 147 18.57 25.41 9.37
CA PHE A 147 18.03 26.69 9.81
C PHE A 147 19.12 27.77 9.86
N ARG A 148 18.68 29.02 9.73
CA ARG A 148 19.44 30.22 10.08
C ARG A 148 18.49 31.22 10.74
N SER A 149 19.01 32.09 11.58
CA SER A 149 18.23 33.19 12.16
C SER A 149 18.42 34.46 11.34
N VAL A 150 17.36 35.24 11.18
CA VAL A 150 17.37 36.60 10.62
C VAL A 150 16.68 37.55 11.60
N PRO A 151 17.10 38.82 11.70
CA PRO A 151 16.41 39.80 12.54
C PRO A 151 14.95 39.96 12.12
N LEU A 152 14.04 40.00 13.10
CA LEU A 152 12.63 40.29 12.86
C LEU A 152 12.43 41.75 12.45
N ALA A 153 11.52 41.98 11.50
CA ALA A 153 11.03 43.31 11.18
C ALA A 153 10.17 43.86 12.34
N ASP A 154 9.98 45.18 12.34
CA ASP A 154 9.15 45.88 13.33
C ASP A 154 7.76 45.22 13.42
N PRO A 155 7.28 44.83 14.62
CA PRO A 155 5.96 44.23 14.81
C PRO A 155 4.81 44.98 14.13
N SER A 156 4.88 46.32 14.06
CA SER A 156 3.87 47.16 13.41
C SER A 156 3.75 46.92 11.90
N THR A 157 4.77 46.34 11.26
CA THR A 157 4.80 46.02 9.83
C THR A 157 4.33 44.60 9.50
N ARG A 158 4.05 43.80 10.52
CA ARG A 158 3.75 42.36 10.39
C ARG A 158 2.51 41.97 11.22
N ILE A 159 1.45 42.73 10.99
CA ILE A 159 0.16 42.60 11.69
C ILE A 159 -0.51 41.27 11.31
N ALA A 160 -0.98 40.54 12.32
CA ALA A 160 -1.78 39.32 12.12
C ALA A 160 -3.09 39.62 11.39
N GLN A 161 -3.45 38.75 10.45
CA GLN A 161 -4.63 38.86 9.61
C GLN A 161 -5.60 37.73 9.97
N HIS A 162 -6.85 38.10 10.30
CA HIS A 162 -7.93 37.15 10.55
C HIS A 162 -8.80 37.05 9.30
N LEU A 163 -8.99 35.83 8.79
CA LEU A 163 -9.74 35.57 7.56
C LEU A 163 -10.93 34.64 7.85
N ASN A 164 -12.03 34.83 7.12
CA ASN A 164 -13.26 34.02 7.24
C ASN A 164 -13.20 32.71 6.43
N GLY A 165 -12.05 32.39 5.83
CA GLY A 165 -11.86 31.23 4.97
C GLY A 165 -10.49 31.26 4.28
N LEU A 166 -10.20 30.23 3.49
CA LEU A 166 -8.96 30.13 2.72
C LEU A 166 -9.01 31.06 1.50
N ASP A 167 -8.16 32.08 1.51
CA ASP A 167 -7.86 32.87 0.30
C ASP A 167 -6.87 32.12 -0.61
N GLU A 168 -6.63 32.65 -1.81
CA GLU A 168 -5.74 31.99 -2.79
C GLU A 168 -4.29 31.84 -2.31
N ALA A 169 -3.80 32.78 -1.50
CA ALA A 169 -2.45 32.70 -0.92
C ALA A 169 -2.35 31.56 0.10
N ALA A 170 -3.36 31.38 0.95
CA ALA A 170 -3.44 30.27 1.89
C ALA A 170 -3.55 28.93 1.17
N LYS A 171 -4.41 28.83 0.13
CA LYS A 171 -4.54 27.61 -0.68
C LYS A 171 -3.22 27.25 -1.37
N THR A 172 -2.51 28.25 -1.90
CA THR A 172 -1.19 28.05 -2.55
C THR A 172 -0.16 27.54 -1.56
N LEU A 173 -0.09 28.12 -0.35
CA LEU A 173 0.81 27.67 0.70
C LEU A 173 0.53 26.22 1.10
N ILE A 174 -0.75 25.87 1.33
CA ILE A 174 -1.17 24.53 1.73
C ILE A 174 -0.90 23.50 0.63
N ALA A 175 -1.27 23.81 -0.61
CA ALA A 175 -1.06 22.93 -1.76
C ALA A 175 0.43 22.77 -2.13
N GLY A 176 1.30 23.71 -1.73
CA GLY A 176 2.75 23.60 -1.87
C GLY A 176 3.44 22.94 -0.67
N ALA A 177 2.73 22.69 0.43
CA ALA A 177 3.34 22.22 1.66
C ALA A 177 3.76 20.75 1.56
N ASP A 178 4.95 20.44 2.07
CA ASP A 178 5.41 19.07 2.32
C ASP A 178 5.35 18.68 3.81
N THR A 179 4.97 19.64 4.66
CA THR A 179 4.96 19.52 6.12
C THR A 179 3.93 20.48 6.71
N PHE A 180 3.18 20.03 7.70
CA PHE A 180 2.38 20.86 8.60
C PHE A 180 2.33 20.24 10.00
N PHE A 181 1.83 21.00 10.97
CA PHE A 181 1.67 20.55 12.35
C PHE A 181 0.20 20.61 12.75
N VAL A 182 -0.23 19.68 13.60
CA VAL A 182 -1.62 19.54 14.03
C VAL A 182 -1.72 19.39 15.54
N ALA A 183 -2.62 20.18 16.12
CA ALA A 183 -3.08 20.11 17.49
C ALA A 183 -4.46 19.47 17.51
N SER A 184 -4.65 18.57 18.47
CA SER A 184 -5.91 17.88 18.74
C SER A 184 -5.99 17.63 20.23
N TYR A 185 -7.20 17.43 20.77
CA TYR A 185 -7.33 17.15 22.19
C TYR A 185 -8.52 16.24 22.47
N VAL A 186 -8.47 15.59 23.62
CA VAL A 186 -9.58 14.83 24.19
C VAL A 186 -9.67 15.14 25.69
N ASP A 187 -10.87 15.02 26.25
CA ASP A 187 -11.06 15.08 27.70
C ASP A 187 -11.19 13.63 28.23
N VAL A 188 -10.24 13.19 29.07
CA VAL A 188 -10.21 11.87 29.70
C VAL A 188 -10.47 12.03 31.19
N ASP A 189 -11.52 11.40 31.71
CA ASP A 189 -11.96 11.52 33.11
C ASP A 189 -12.12 12.97 33.58
N GLY A 190 -12.62 13.84 32.70
CA GLY A 190 -12.80 15.27 33.00
C GLY A 190 -11.51 16.10 32.96
N GLN A 191 -10.38 15.51 32.57
CA GLN A 191 -9.12 16.22 32.34
C GLN A 191 -8.78 16.30 30.87
N ARG A 192 -8.49 17.52 30.40
CA ARG A 192 -8.04 17.76 29.04
C ARG A 192 -6.62 17.23 28.83
N SER A 193 -6.43 16.53 27.71
CA SER A 193 -5.13 16.10 27.18
C SER A 193 -4.96 16.68 25.78
N VAL A 194 -3.93 17.49 25.58
CA VAL A 194 -3.63 18.17 24.30
C VAL A 194 -2.40 17.56 23.67
N ASP A 195 -2.46 17.44 22.35
CA ASP A 195 -1.48 16.74 21.55
C ASP A 195 -1.03 17.60 20.38
N VAL A 196 0.27 17.60 20.08
CA VAL A 196 0.82 18.16 18.82
C VAL A 196 1.57 17.10 18.05
N SER A 197 1.35 17.07 16.74
CA SER A 197 1.99 16.13 15.83
C SER A 197 2.49 16.82 14.57
N HIS A 198 3.60 16.33 14.04
CA HIS A 198 4.08 16.65 12.70
C HIS A 198 3.47 15.69 11.68
N ARG A 199 2.96 16.25 10.57
CA ARG A 199 2.51 15.55 9.37
C ARG A 199 3.37 15.99 8.20
N GLY A 200 3.90 15.02 7.45
CA GLY A 200 4.73 15.30 6.28
C GLY A 200 4.52 14.26 5.19
N GLY A 201 4.86 14.63 3.96
CA GLY A 201 4.66 13.85 2.75
C GLY A 201 5.44 14.46 1.58
N GLN A 202 5.17 14.04 0.36
CA GLN A 202 5.62 14.81 -0.80
C GLN A 202 4.94 16.19 -0.82
N ALA A 203 5.58 17.20 -1.38
CA ALA A 203 4.97 18.51 -1.55
C ALA A 203 3.62 18.38 -2.29
N GLY A 204 2.57 18.97 -1.72
CA GLY A 204 1.21 18.87 -2.26
C GLY A 204 0.44 17.61 -1.89
N PHE A 205 0.86 16.90 -0.85
CA PHE A 205 0.08 15.79 -0.28
C PHE A 205 -1.24 16.23 0.38
N VAL A 206 -1.43 17.52 0.64
CA VAL A 206 -2.71 18.07 1.13
C VAL A 206 -3.52 18.56 -0.06
N GLN A 207 -4.67 17.93 -0.31
CA GLN A 207 -5.62 18.39 -1.33
C GLN A 207 -6.49 19.50 -0.73
N VAL A 208 -6.74 20.55 -1.52
CA VAL A 208 -7.51 21.72 -1.10
C VAL A 208 -8.71 21.92 -2.02
N GLU A 209 -9.92 21.90 -1.47
CA GLU A 209 -11.18 22.06 -2.20
C GLU A 209 -12.06 23.08 -1.47
N GLY A 210 -12.02 24.34 -1.90
CA GLY A 210 -12.67 25.43 -1.16
C GLY A 210 -12.02 25.64 0.20
N ASN A 211 -12.77 25.40 1.28
CA ASN A 211 -12.30 25.43 2.67
C ASN A 211 -12.02 24.02 3.24
N ARG A 212 -12.15 22.98 2.42
CA ARG A 212 -11.94 21.60 2.83
C ARG A 212 -10.55 21.14 2.46
N LEU A 213 -9.86 20.54 3.42
CA LEU A 213 -8.58 19.86 3.19
C LEU A 213 -8.80 18.34 3.24
N THR A 214 -8.17 17.60 2.33
CA THR A 214 -8.10 16.13 2.40
C THR A 214 -6.65 15.70 2.54
N ILE A 215 -6.35 14.95 3.59
CA ILE A 215 -4.98 14.62 3.99
C ILE A 215 -4.84 13.10 4.10
N PRO A 216 -3.87 12.49 3.40
CA PRO A 216 -3.52 11.09 3.61
C PRO A 216 -2.73 10.91 4.91
N ASP A 217 -3.08 9.88 5.69
CA ASP A 217 -2.29 9.43 6.83
C ASP A 217 -1.44 8.23 6.40
N PHE A 218 -0.13 8.38 6.57
CA PHE A 218 0.86 7.39 6.16
C PHE A 218 1.33 6.53 7.34
N ALA A 219 1.90 5.36 7.04
CA ALA A 219 2.43 4.44 8.04
C ALA A 219 3.40 5.15 9.01
N GLY A 220 3.17 4.99 10.31
CA GLY A 220 3.94 5.63 11.39
C GLY A 220 4.16 4.70 12.59
N ASN A 221 4.20 5.25 13.81
CA ASN A 221 4.41 4.48 15.05
C ASN A 221 3.15 3.72 15.54
N LEU A 222 2.01 3.90 14.87
CA LEU A 222 0.72 3.29 15.20
C LEU A 222 0.17 3.66 16.58
N PHE A 223 0.62 4.77 17.17
CA PHE A 223 0.11 5.27 18.44
C PHE A 223 -1.28 5.90 18.27
N PHE A 224 -1.52 6.50 17.10
CA PHE A 224 -2.76 7.17 16.73
C PHE A 224 -3.16 8.35 17.62
N ASN A 225 -2.22 9.03 18.28
CA ASN A 225 -2.54 10.15 19.19
C ASN A 225 -3.46 11.20 18.54
N THR A 226 -3.11 11.71 17.37
CA THR A 226 -3.94 12.70 16.67
C THR A 226 -5.27 12.10 16.17
N LEU A 227 -5.24 10.99 15.43
CA LEU A 227 -6.48 10.44 14.85
C LEU A 227 -7.43 9.87 15.91
N GLY A 228 -6.89 9.32 16.99
CA GLY A 228 -7.64 8.85 18.14
C GLY A 228 -8.36 9.99 18.84
N ASN A 229 -7.71 11.15 19.01
CA ASN A 229 -8.40 12.36 19.47
C ASN A 229 -9.52 12.75 18.50
N LEU A 230 -9.24 12.79 17.20
CA LEU A 230 -10.22 13.18 16.17
C LEU A 230 -11.46 12.30 16.11
N LEU A 231 -11.34 11.00 16.44
CA LEU A 231 -12.50 10.11 16.56
C LEU A 231 -13.43 10.47 17.72
N LEU A 232 -12.90 11.01 18.81
CA LEU A 232 -13.69 11.36 20.00
C LEU A 232 -14.07 12.84 20.04
N ASN A 233 -13.24 13.69 19.44
CA ASN A 233 -13.42 15.13 19.35
C ASN A 233 -12.92 15.60 17.98
N PRO A 234 -13.81 16.01 17.07
CA PRO A 234 -13.44 16.35 15.70
C PRO A 234 -12.64 17.66 15.60
N ARG A 235 -12.48 18.45 16.67
CA ARG A 235 -11.80 19.74 16.58
C ARG A 235 -10.28 19.57 16.43
N ALA A 236 -9.68 20.30 15.49
CA ALA A 236 -8.24 20.35 15.28
C ALA A 236 -7.75 21.75 14.88
N GLY A 237 -6.49 22.02 15.22
CA GLY A 237 -5.78 23.24 14.84
C GLY A 237 -4.58 22.88 13.98
N LEU A 238 -4.43 23.48 12.81
CA LEU A 238 -3.31 23.24 11.91
C LEU A 238 -2.37 24.44 11.86
N LEU A 239 -1.08 24.16 11.69
CA LEU A 239 -0.05 25.18 11.45
C LEU A 239 0.72 24.81 10.18
N PHE A 240 0.68 25.73 9.21
CA PHE A 240 1.55 25.74 8.05
C PHE A 240 2.60 26.82 8.23
N ILE A 241 3.87 26.48 7.95
CA ILE A 241 5.01 27.38 8.06
C ILE A 241 5.57 27.59 6.67
N ASP A 242 5.65 28.83 6.21
CA ASP A 242 6.52 29.16 5.09
C ASP A 242 7.96 29.27 5.61
N PHE A 243 8.69 28.19 5.40
CA PHE A 243 10.08 28.03 5.81
C PHE A 243 11.04 29.10 5.22
N ASN A 244 10.67 29.76 4.11
CA ASN A 244 11.51 30.76 3.44
C ASN A 244 11.24 32.19 3.92
N SER A 245 10.00 32.52 4.26
CA SER A 245 9.59 33.87 4.67
C SER A 245 9.43 34.02 6.17
N GLY A 246 9.25 32.92 6.91
CA GLY A 246 8.91 32.92 8.33
C GLY A 246 7.42 33.22 8.58
N ASP A 247 6.59 33.19 7.55
CA ASP A 247 5.14 33.37 7.67
C ASP A 247 4.50 32.14 8.32
N LEU A 248 3.49 32.40 9.16
CA LEU A 248 2.67 31.37 9.78
C LEU A 248 1.24 31.47 9.30
N LEU A 249 0.64 30.32 8.96
CA LEU A 249 -0.78 30.19 8.69
C LEU A 249 -1.37 29.20 9.69
N HIS A 250 -2.15 29.73 10.63
CA HIS A 250 -2.87 28.98 11.63
C HIS A 250 -4.30 28.75 11.15
N LEU A 251 -4.78 27.51 11.25
CA LEU A 251 -6.15 27.12 10.96
C LEU A 251 -6.76 26.49 12.20
N SER A 252 -8.05 26.71 12.42
CA SER A 252 -8.86 25.92 13.37
C SER A 252 -10.14 25.49 12.69
N GLY A 253 -10.64 24.31 13.06
CA GLY A 253 -11.77 23.69 12.38
C GLY A 253 -12.04 22.27 12.82
N ARG A 254 -12.75 21.51 11.97
CA ARG A 254 -13.25 20.17 12.29
C ARG A 254 -12.75 19.13 11.31
N ALA A 255 -12.43 17.96 11.82
CA ALA A 255 -11.93 16.85 11.05
C ALA A 255 -12.83 15.61 11.12
N GLU A 256 -12.76 14.81 10.06
CA GLU A 256 -13.40 13.51 9.94
C GLU A 256 -12.37 12.48 9.46
N VAL A 257 -12.31 11.32 10.11
CA VAL A 257 -11.38 10.23 9.77
C VAL A 257 -12.07 9.23 8.85
N ILE A 258 -11.45 8.94 7.71
CA ILE A 258 -11.93 8.01 6.68
C ILE A 258 -10.99 6.81 6.66
N LEU A 259 -11.45 5.69 7.23
CA LEU A 259 -10.60 4.50 7.41
C LEU A 259 -10.40 3.69 6.12
N GLU A 260 -11.44 3.60 5.30
CA GLU A 260 -11.49 2.74 4.11
C GLU A 260 -12.24 3.45 2.97
N GLY A 261 -12.05 2.96 1.75
CA GLY A 261 -12.79 3.41 0.57
C GLY A 261 -11.90 3.68 -0.65
N PRO A 262 -12.50 3.94 -1.82
CA PRO A 262 -11.78 4.01 -3.09
C PRO A 262 -10.65 5.04 -3.12
N GLN A 263 -10.85 6.20 -2.47
CA GLN A 263 -9.82 7.24 -2.40
C GLN A 263 -8.61 6.82 -1.54
N VAL A 264 -8.83 6.04 -0.48
CA VAL A 264 -7.77 5.49 0.37
C VAL A 264 -6.94 4.51 -0.46
N GLU A 265 -7.59 3.58 -1.15
CA GLU A 265 -6.94 2.57 -2.00
C GLU A 265 -6.17 3.19 -3.17
N ALA A 266 -6.73 4.24 -3.79
CA ALA A 266 -6.11 4.91 -4.92
C ALA A 266 -4.85 5.69 -4.54
N PHE A 267 -4.78 6.27 -3.33
CA PHE A 267 -3.64 7.06 -2.90
C PHE A 267 -2.48 6.17 -2.41
N GLN A 268 -1.41 6.08 -3.19
CA GLN A 268 -0.26 5.25 -2.85
C GLN A 268 0.34 5.59 -1.48
N GLY A 269 0.40 4.58 -0.63
CA GLY A 269 1.01 4.64 0.70
C GLY A 269 0.11 5.17 1.80
N ALA A 270 -1.09 5.67 1.47
CA ALA A 270 -2.10 6.05 2.47
C ALA A 270 -2.65 4.80 3.17
N GLU A 271 -2.73 4.85 4.49
CA GLU A 271 -3.37 3.81 5.33
C GLU A 271 -4.83 4.17 5.66
N ARG A 272 -5.21 5.41 5.37
CA ARG A 272 -6.49 6.08 5.62
C ARG A 272 -6.37 7.53 5.16
N LEU A 273 -7.51 8.20 5.07
CA LEU A 273 -7.57 9.64 4.86
C LEU A 273 -8.21 10.31 6.08
N TRP A 274 -8.04 11.61 6.19
CA TRP A 274 -8.87 12.44 7.04
C TRP A 274 -9.08 13.78 6.38
N THR A 275 -10.22 14.39 6.67
CA THR A 275 -10.60 15.66 6.08
C THR A 275 -10.66 16.72 7.15
N PHE A 276 -10.52 17.97 6.76
CA PHE A 276 -10.52 19.11 7.67
C PHE A 276 -11.27 20.29 7.05
N GLU A 277 -12.41 20.63 7.65
CA GLU A 277 -13.20 21.82 7.31
C GLU A 277 -12.66 23.01 8.09
N VAL A 278 -12.13 24.00 7.36
CA VAL A 278 -11.56 25.22 7.94
C VAL A 278 -12.69 26.14 8.41
N GLU A 279 -12.71 26.45 9.71
CA GLU A 279 -13.68 27.37 10.33
C GLU A 279 -13.05 28.73 10.68
N SER A 280 -11.74 28.78 10.94
CA SER A 280 -11.03 30.01 11.30
C SER A 280 -9.61 30.01 10.77
N VAL A 281 -9.14 31.18 10.33
CA VAL A 281 -7.82 31.37 9.74
C VAL A 281 -7.13 32.59 10.34
N VAL A 282 -5.91 32.41 10.82
CA VAL A 282 -5.02 33.49 11.26
C VAL A 282 -3.70 33.41 10.52
N ARG A 283 -3.37 34.42 9.72
CA ARG A 283 -2.08 34.56 9.05
C ARG A 283 -1.20 35.54 9.83
N ARG A 284 0.02 35.15 10.16
CA ARG A 284 1.02 35.99 10.82
C ARG A 284 2.24 36.14 9.92
N PRO A 285 2.34 37.23 9.14
CA PRO A 285 3.46 37.46 8.23
C PRO A 285 4.77 37.61 9.00
N ALA A 286 5.85 37.01 8.50
CA ALA A 286 7.21 37.08 9.02
C ALA A 286 7.29 36.97 10.56
N ALA A 287 6.48 36.08 11.15
CA ALA A 287 6.35 35.96 12.59
C ALA A 287 7.56 35.29 13.26
N LEU A 288 8.33 34.51 12.49
CA LEU A 288 9.54 33.84 12.93
C LEU A 288 10.80 34.60 12.54
N ALA A 289 11.83 34.57 13.38
CA ALA A 289 13.20 34.94 13.04
C ALA A 289 13.90 33.80 12.29
N LEU A 290 13.50 32.55 12.52
CA LEU A 290 14.09 31.39 11.86
C LEU A 290 13.69 31.28 10.39
N ARG A 291 14.65 30.90 9.54
CA ARG A 291 14.48 30.55 8.12
C ARG A 291 15.12 29.21 7.87
N TRP A 292 14.55 28.43 6.96
CA TRP A 292 15.04 27.11 6.66
C TRP A 292 15.34 26.95 5.18
N ARG A 293 16.54 26.45 4.89
CA ARG A 293 16.92 25.98 3.57
C ARG A 293 16.56 24.50 3.45
N PHE A 294 15.88 24.15 2.38
CA PHE A 294 15.57 22.76 2.05
C PHE A 294 16.83 22.03 1.57
N ASP A 295 17.17 20.92 2.22
CA ASP A 295 18.39 20.15 1.94
C ASP A 295 18.10 18.73 1.43
N GLY A 296 16.86 18.23 1.51
CA GLY A 296 16.51 16.96 0.88
C GLY A 296 15.20 16.31 1.35
N VAL A 297 14.62 15.52 0.46
CA VAL A 297 13.36 14.80 0.70
C VAL A 297 13.59 13.62 1.67
N SER A 298 12.62 13.35 2.55
CA SER A 298 12.57 12.11 3.34
C SER A 298 12.47 10.89 2.42
N PRO A 299 13.34 9.87 2.54
CA PRO A 299 13.24 8.66 1.74
C PRO A 299 11.86 7.99 1.82
N THR A 300 11.20 8.06 2.98
CA THR A 300 9.85 7.51 3.15
C THR A 300 8.78 8.33 2.41
N SER A 301 8.95 9.65 2.25
CA SER A 301 8.03 10.46 1.43
C SER A 301 8.15 10.12 -0.06
N LEU A 302 9.30 9.65 -0.53
CA LEU A 302 9.44 9.16 -1.91
C LEU A 302 8.64 7.86 -2.17
N LEU A 303 8.22 7.17 -1.11
CA LEU A 303 7.37 5.98 -1.16
C LEU A 303 5.87 6.33 -1.05
N THR A 304 5.46 7.57 -1.24
CA THR A 304 4.04 7.97 -1.26
C THR A 304 3.66 8.46 -2.65
N GLY A 305 2.37 8.40 -2.97
CA GLY A 305 1.83 8.96 -4.22
C GLY A 305 1.47 10.43 -4.12
N THR A 306 0.81 10.89 -5.17
CA THR A 306 0.24 12.23 -5.30
C THR A 306 -1.27 12.15 -5.60
N TRP A 307 -1.99 13.24 -5.33
CA TRP A 307 -3.42 13.33 -5.68
C TRP A 307 -3.67 13.23 -7.19
N VAL A 308 -2.73 13.68 -8.03
CA VAL A 308 -2.82 13.50 -9.49
C VAL A 308 -2.85 12.02 -9.85
N GLN A 309 -1.94 11.22 -9.28
CA GLN A 309 -1.91 9.77 -9.50
C GLN A 309 -3.14 9.08 -8.92
N ALA A 310 -3.58 9.45 -7.72
CA ALA A 310 -4.77 8.89 -7.07
C ALA A 310 -6.04 9.16 -7.90
N ASN A 311 -6.23 10.38 -8.38
CA ASN A 311 -7.37 10.74 -9.24
C ASN A 311 -7.34 10.00 -10.57
N ALA A 312 -6.15 9.86 -11.18
CA ALA A 312 -5.99 9.08 -12.41
C ALA A 312 -6.34 7.59 -12.21
N ARG A 313 -5.97 7.00 -11.06
CA ARG A 313 -6.34 5.62 -10.68
C ARG A 313 -7.84 5.46 -10.49
N LEU A 314 -8.50 6.42 -9.85
CA LEU A 314 -9.97 6.41 -9.68
C LEU A 314 -10.69 6.48 -11.03
N GLN A 315 -10.23 7.36 -11.93
CA GLN A 315 -10.75 7.42 -13.30
C GLN A 315 -10.56 6.10 -14.04
N ALA A 316 -9.40 5.47 -13.90
CA ALA A 316 -9.12 4.17 -14.48
C ALA A 316 -10.03 3.06 -13.95
N GLN A 317 -10.30 3.06 -12.65
CA GLN A 317 -11.18 2.10 -11.99
C GLN A 317 -12.64 2.27 -12.42
N ALA A 318 -13.09 3.52 -12.63
CA ALA A 318 -14.43 3.81 -13.13
C ALA A 318 -14.68 3.29 -14.56
N LEU A 319 -13.63 3.02 -15.35
CA LEU A 319 -13.76 2.44 -16.69
C LEU A 319 -13.97 0.91 -16.68
N GLY A 320 -13.85 0.25 -15.51
CA GLY A 320 -14.16 -1.16 -15.31
C GLY A 320 -13.46 -2.11 -16.30
N ASP A 321 -14.21 -3.11 -16.80
CA ASP A 321 -13.73 -4.14 -17.74
C ASP A 321 -13.73 -3.71 -19.21
N SER A 322 -13.75 -2.41 -19.49
CA SER A 322 -13.63 -1.91 -20.87
C SER A 322 -12.25 -2.20 -21.46
N TRP A 323 -12.20 -2.43 -22.77
CA TRP A 323 -10.95 -2.54 -23.52
C TRP A 323 -10.37 -1.13 -23.70
N ARG A 324 -9.23 -0.88 -23.07
CA ARG A 324 -8.52 0.40 -23.06
C ARG A 324 -7.22 0.31 -23.84
N LEU A 325 -6.78 1.43 -24.40
CA LEU A 325 -5.53 1.50 -25.16
C LEU A 325 -4.38 1.83 -24.22
N LEU A 326 -3.40 0.93 -24.14
CA LEU A 326 -2.12 1.14 -23.47
C LEU A 326 -1.01 1.28 -24.51
N ARG A 327 -0.11 2.25 -24.31
CA ARG A 327 1.05 2.47 -25.16
C ARG A 327 2.23 1.64 -24.68
N VAL A 328 2.94 1.01 -25.62
CA VAL A 328 4.23 0.39 -25.35
C VAL A 328 5.28 1.48 -25.15
N ALA A 329 5.61 1.76 -23.89
CA ALA A 329 6.55 2.80 -23.51
C ALA A 329 8.01 2.32 -23.63
N ARG A 330 8.26 1.03 -23.35
CA ARG A 330 9.60 0.44 -23.39
C ARG A 330 9.54 -1.06 -23.65
N ILE A 331 10.55 -1.58 -24.33
CA ILE A 331 10.79 -3.02 -24.50
C ILE A 331 12.19 -3.35 -23.98
N LYS A 332 12.34 -4.47 -23.26
CA LYS A 332 13.62 -4.94 -22.72
C LYS A 332 13.75 -6.45 -22.87
N GLU A 333 14.89 -6.92 -23.38
CA GLU A 333 15.24 -8.34 -23.34
C GLU A 333 15.66 -8.72 -21.92
N GLU A 334 15.03 -9.75 -21.35
CA GLU A 334 15.33 -10.22 -19.99
C GLU A 334 16.12 -11.53 -20.01
N SER A 335 15.97 -12.33 -21.06
CA SER A 335 16.75 -13.53 -21.36
C SER A 335 16.77 -13.77 -22.88
N HIS A 336 17.34 -14.87 -23.35
CA HIS A 336 17.34 -15.17 -24.79
C HIS A 336 15.93 -15.44 -25.36
N ASN A 337 14.94 -15.74 -24.50
CA ASN A 337 13.57 -16.09 -24.91
C ASN A 337 12.47 -15.35 -24.16
N ILE A 338 12.80 -14.51 -23.16
CA ILE A 338 11.84 -13.68 -22.41
C ILE A 338 12.12 -12.20 -22.68
N ARG A 339 11.05 -11.49 -23.04
CA ARG A 339 11.06 -10.04 -23.29
C ARG A 339 10.02 -9.35 -22.42
N SER A 340 10.40 -8.26 -21.77
CA SER A 340 9.51 -7.36 -21.05
C SER A 340 8.96 -6.25 -21.94
N ILE A 341 7.67 -5.96 -21.80
CA ILE A 341 6.96 -4.87 -22.46
C ILE A 341 6.35 -4.00 -21.36
N TYR A 342 6.73 -2.73 -21.34
CA TYR A 342 6.25 -1.72 -20.40
C TYR A 342 5.11 -0.94 -21.05
N LEU A 343 4.02 -0.79 -20.31
CA LEU A 343 2.75 -0.27 -20.77
C LEU A 343 2.32 0.90 -19.90
N GLU A 344 1.95 1.99 -20.56
CA GLU A 344 1.44 3.23 -19.96
C GLU A 344 0.08 3.56 -20.58
N PRO A 345 -0.81 4.27 -19.86
CA PRO A 345 -2.10 4.62 -20.41
C PRO A 345 -1.99 5.58 -21.61
N ALA A 346 -2.76 5.32 -22.66
CA ALA A 346 -2.81 6.17 -23.86
C ALA A 346 -4.13 6.96 -24.00
N ASP A 347 -5.07 6.75 -23.09
CA ASP A 347 -6.45 7.28 -23.13
C ASP A 347 -6.70 8.44 -22.16
N GLY A 348 -5.65 8.92 -21.48
CA GLY A 348 -5.73 10.03 -20.52
C GLY A 348 -6.25 9.63 -19.13
N ALA A 349 -6.74 8.40 -18.95
CA ALA A 349 -7.04 7.83 -17.64
C ALA A 349 -5.78 7.14 -17.07
N GLY A 350 -5.68 6.98 -15.75
CA GLY A 350 -4.53 6.32 -15.13
C GLY A 350 -4.50 4.80 -15.36
N LEU A 351 -3.63 4.13 -14.61
CA LEU A 351 -3.68 2.68 -14.45
C LEU A 351 -4.55 2.33 -13.23
N PRO A 352 -5.43 1.33 -13.30
CA PRO A 352 -6.21 0.90 -12.14
C PRO A 352 -5.29 0.25 -11.08
N VAL A 353 -5.73 0.30 -9.82
CA VAL A 353 -5.06 -0.44 -8.73
C VAL A 353 -5.22 -1.95 -8.99
N PHE A 354 -4.17 -2.71 -8.68
CA PHE A 354 -4.15 -4.16 -8.81
C PHE A 354 -3.38 -4.80 -7.65
N GLN A 355 -3.48 -6.11 -7.50
CA GLN A 355 -2.74 -6.88 -6.51
C GLN A 355 -1.58 -7.64 -7.16
N ALA A 356 -0.46 -7.72 -6.46
CA ALA A 356 0.73 -8.39 -6.97
C ALA A 356 0.44 -9.87 -7.28
N GLY A 357 0.80 -10.30 -8.49
CA GLY A 357 0.51 -11.63 -9.02
C GLY A 357 -0.67 -11.72 -9.99
N GLN A 358 -1.52 -10.68 -10.06
CA GLN A 358 -2.58 -10.59 -11.07
C GLN A 358 -2.05 -10.52 -12.52
N HIS A 359 -2.92 -10.86 -13.48
CA HIS A 359 -2.62 -10.83 -14.91
C HIS A 359 -3.38 -9.75 -15.66
N LEU A 360 -2.80 -9.30 -16.76
CA LEU A 360 -3.38 -8.34 -17.68
C LEU A 360 -3.97 -9.06 -18.91
N PRO A 361 -5.31 -9.02 -19.11
CA PRO A 361 -5.92 -9.48 -20.35
C PRO A 361 -5.59 -8.52 -21.50
N LEU A 362 -5.04 -9.04 -22.58
CA LEU A 362 -4.72 -8.31 -23.80
C LEU A 362 -5.45 -8.89 -25.00
N ARG A 363 -5.92 -8.00 -25.88
CA ARG A 363 -6.57 -8.35 -27.14
C ARG A 363 -5.67 -7.99 -28.32
N PHE A 364 -5.56 -8.92 -29.26
CA PHE A 364 -4.75 -8.80 -30.46
C PHE A 364 -5.60 -9.11 -31.68
N ASN A 365 -5.37 -8.38 -32.77
CA ASN A 365 -5.89 -8.72 -34.09
C ASN A 365 -4.71 -9.12 -34.98
N ILE A 366 -4.55 -10.42 -35.23
CA ILE A 366 -3.43 -10.96 -36.01
C ILE A 366 -4.03 -11.58 -37.27
N ALA A 367 -3.64 -11.06 -38.44
CA ALA A 367 -4.13 -11.53 -39.73
C ALA A 367 -5.68 -11.58 -39.86
N GLY A 368 -6.38 -10.67 -39.19
CA GLY A 368 -7.85 -10.60 -39.20
C GLY A 368 -8.53 -11.46 -38.13
N GLU A 369 -7.78 -12.20 -37.31
CA GLU A 369 -8.31 -13.00 -36.22
C GLU A 369 -8.06 -12.35 -34.86
N VAL A 370 -9.10 -12.32 -34.02
CA VAL A 370 -9.03 -11.82 -32.66
C VAL A 370 -8.51 -12.91 -31.73
N HIS A 371 -7.42 -12.61 -31.02
CA HIS A 371 -6.87 -13.45 -29.97
C HIS A 371 -6.83 -12.69 -28.66
N ILE A 372 -7.30 -13.32 -27.59
CA ILE A 372 -7.17 -12.80 -26.22
C ILE A 372 -6.15 -13.66 -25.48
N ARG A 373 -5.19 -13.02 -24.81
CA ARG A 373 -4.20 -13.68 -23.95
C ARG A 373 -4.05 -12.92 -22.65
N THR A 374 -3.82 -13.65 -21.58
CA THR A 374 -3.55 -13.09 -20.25
C THR A 374 -2.07 -13.27 -19.93
N TYR A 375 -1.42 -12.20 -19.48
CA TYR A 375 -0.04 -12.24 -19.05
C TYR A 375 0.06 -11.70 -17.63
N SER A 376 0.66 -12.46 -16.71
CA SER A 376 0.92 -11.98 -15.35
C SER A 376 1.70 -10.66 -15.40
N LEU A 377 1.29 -9.70 -14.58
CA LEU A 377 2.04 -8.47 -14.41
C LEU A 377 3.32 -8.82 -13.65
N SER A 378 4.45 -8.44 -14.23
CA SER A 378 5.78 -8.54 -13.60
C SER A 378 6.21 -7.25 -12.94
N SER A 379 5.44 -6.15 -13.09
CA SER A 379 5.56 -4.95 -12.26
C SER A 379 4.80 -5.12 -10.93
N ALA A 380 5.15 -4.32 -9.92
CA ALA A 380 4.44 -4.27 -8.65
C ALA A 380 3.25 -3.29 -8.71
N PRO A 381 2.23 -3.47 -7.85
CA PRO A 381 1.17 -2.46 -7.63
C PRO A 381 1.70 -1.07 -7.29
N SER A 382 2.87 -1.00 -6.66
CA SER A 382 3.58 0.23 -6.30
C SER A 382 4.35 0.90 -7.44
N ASP A 383 4.45 0.26 -8.61
CA ASP A 383 5.04 0.86 -9.82
C ASP A 383 4.03 1.76 -10.53
N ASP A 384 4.52 2.74 -11.29
CA ASP A 384 3.70 3.70 -12.07
C ASP A 384 3.41 3.22 -13.51
N PHE A 385 3.81 1.99 -13.84
CA PHE A 385 3.60 1.35 -15.13
C PHE A 385 3.11 -0.10 -14.96
N PHE A 386 2.48 -0.62 -16.02
CA PHE A 386 2.30 -2.06 -16.17
C PHE A 386 3.49 -2.66 -16.91
N ARG A 387 3.95 -3.83 -16.46
CA ARG A 387 4.95 -4.61 -17.18
C ARG A 387 4.43 -6.03 -17.33
N ILE A 388 4.43 -6.53 -18.56
CA ILE A 388 4.31 -7.95 -18.84
C ILE A 388 5.67 -8.47 -19.31
N SER A 389 5.98 -9.72 -19.00
CA SER A 389 7.20 -10.36 -19.50
C SER A 389 6.86 -11.70 -20.14
N VAL A 390 7.19 -11.82 -21.42
CA VAL A 390 6.61 -12.83 -22.30
C VAL A 390 7.71 -13.74 -22.81
N LYS A 391 7.57 -15.03 -22.53
CA LYS A 391 8.36 -16.08 -23.17
C LYS A 391 7.85 -16.32 -24.59
N ARG A 392 8.75 -16.45 -25.57
CA ARG A 392 8.39 -16.73 -26.97
C ARG A 392 7.96 -18.19 -27.15
N GLU A 393 6.65 -18.43 -27.12
CA GLU A 393 6.06 -19.78 -27.20
C GLU A 393 4.63 -19.74 -27.80
N GLY A 394 4.54 -19.72 -29.13
CA GLY A 394 3.27 -19.71 -29.88
C GLY A 394 2.98 -18.39 -30.59
N LEU A 395 1.82 -18.32 -31.25
CA LEU A 395 1.47 -17.26 -32.21
C LEU A 395 1.55 -15.84 -31.63
N VAL A 396 0.80 -15.56 -30.55
CA VAL A 396 0.71 -14.23 -29.95
C VAL A 396 2.04 -13.80 -29.32
N SER A 397 2.73 -14.71 -28.61
CA SER A 397 4.04 -14.40 -28.05
C SER A 397 5.10 -14.13 -29.13
N SER A 398 5.07 -14.84 -30.27
CA SER A 398 5.94 -14.53 -31.40
C SER A 398 5.63 -13.15 -32.00
N TYR A 399 4.34 -12.80 -32.12
CA TYR A 399 3.93 -11.45 -32.53
C TYR A 399 4.47 -10.36 -31.59
N LEU A 400 4.38 -10.56 -30.27
CA LEU A 400 4.94 -9.64 -29.27
C LEU A 400 6.47 -9.50 -29.36
N HIS A 401 7.18 -10.56 -29.77
CA HIS A 401 8.63 -10.56 -29.95
C HIS A 401 9.07 -9.98 -31.30
N GLU A 402 8.31 -10.19 -32.36
CA GLU A 402 8.75 -9.90 -33.72
C GLU A 402 8.18 -8.61 -34.27
N GLN A 403 6.93 -8.29 -33.94
CA GLN A 403 6.17 -7.21 -34.58
C GLN A 403 5.95 -5.99 -33.69
N VAL A 404 5.73 -6.19 -32.38
CA VAL A 404 5.49 -5.06 -31.46
C VAL A 404 6.73 -4.20 -31.29
N ARG A 405 6.54 -2.88 -31.28
CA ARG A 405 7.55 -1.84 -31.12
C ARG A 405 7.14 -0.81 -30.07
N VAL A 406 8.12 -0.03 -29.61
CA VAL A 406 7.86 1.13 -28.76
C VAL A 406 6.99 2.13 -29.51
N GLY A 407 5.96 2.65 -28.85
CA GLY A 407 4.96 3.55 -29.42
C GLY A 407 3.65 2.88 -29.83
N ASP A 408 3.65 1.57 -30.07
CA ASP A 408 2.46 0.80 -30.44
C ASP A 408 1.38 0.85 -29.35
N LEU A 409 0.13 0.69 -29.75
CA LEU A 409 -1.02 0.61 -28.86
C LEU A 409 -1.50 -0.83 -28.75
N LEU A 410 -1.64 -1.30 -27.51
CA LEU A 410 -2.22 -2.60 -27.18
C LEU A 410 -3.54 -2.40 -26.44
N GLU A 411 -4.54 -3.21 -26.76
CA GLU A 411 -5.82 -3.20 -26.07
C GLU A 411 -5.74 -4.08 -24.82
N ALA A 412 -6.04 -3.51 -23.66
CA ALA A 412 -5.99 -4.18 -22.36
C ALA A 412 -7.28 -3.96 -21.57
N ARG A 413 -7.65 -4.93 -20.74
CA ARG A 413 -8.62 -4.72 -19.63
C ARG A 413 -7.91 -4.40 -18.33
N ALA A 414 -8.67 -4.06 -17.30
CA ALA A 414 -8.15 -4.01 -15.94
C ALA A 414 -7.50 -5.36 -15.56
N PRO A 415 -6.46 -5.35 -14.69
CA PRO A 415 -5.86 -6.58 -14.18
C PRO A 415 -6.88 -7.47 -13.46
N GLN A 416 -6.72 -8.78 -13.59
CA GLN A 416 -7.64 -9.79 -13.05
C GLN A 416 -6.84 -10.94 -12.40
N GLY A 417 -7.54 -11.78 -11.63
CA GLY A 417 -6.98 -13.00 -11.04
C GLY A 417 -6.85 -12.94 -9.53
N HIS A 418 -6.74 -14.13 -8.92
CA HIS A 418 -6.70 -14.32 -7.46
C HIS A 418 -5.37 -14.91 -6.97
N PHE A 419 -4.42 -15.15 -7.88
CA PHE A 419 -3.07 -15.60 -7.56
C PHE A 419 -2.27 -14.44 -6.97
N THR A 420 -2.52 -14.13 -5.70
CA THR A 420 -2.02 -12.96 -5.00
C THR A 420 -1.51 -13.33 -3.62
N VAL A 421 -0.71 -12.45 -3.01
CA VAL A 421 -0.29 -12.58 -1.61
C VAL A 421 -0.39 -11.25 -0.90
N ALA A 422 -0.70 -11.29 0.39
CA ALA A 422 -0.64 -10.11 1.26
C ALA A 422 0.84 -9.75 1.54
N PRO A 423 1.33 -8.57 1.10
CA PRO A 423 2.73 -8.21 1.28
C PRO A 423 3.10 -7.92 2.75
N ASN A 424 2.11 -7.53 3.56
CA ASN A 424 2.25 -7.16 4.97
C ASN A 424 1.89 -8.30 5.94
N GLU A 425 1.70 -9.52 5.45
CA GLU A 425 1.49 -10.68 6.30
C GLU A 425 2.76 -10.98 7.14
N ARG A 426 2.56 -11.56 8.33
CA ARG A 426 3.64 -11.90 9.26
C ARG A 426 4.26 -13.25 8.98
N ARG A 427 3.47 -14.22 8.52
CA ARG A 427 3.97 -15.54 8.11
C ARG A 427 5.02 -15.37 7.02
N PRO A 428 6.19 -16.01 7.10
CA PRO A 428 7.17 -15.95 6.04
C PRO A 428 6.62 -16.49 4.70
N LEU A 429 7.25 -16.08 3.61
CA LEU A 429 6.82 -16.35 2.24
C LEU A 429 7.87 -17.19 1.50
N VAL A 430 7.45 -18.23 0.81
CA VAL A 430 8.32 -19.05 -0.05
C VAL A 430 7.82 -18.97 -1.49
N LEU A 431 8.57 -18.29 -2.35
CA LEU A 431 8.26 -18.08 -3.77
C LEU A 431 9.08 -19.08 -4.61
N LEU A 432 8.40 -19.97 -5.33
CA LEU A 432 8.97 -21.06 -6.14
C LEU A 432 8.67 -20.85 -7.63
N ALA A 433 9.60 -20.25 -8.36
CA ALA A 433 9.46 -19.94 -9.78
C ALA A 433 10.20 -20.94 -10.67
N ALA A 434 9.59 -21.35 -11.78
CA ALA A 434 10.28 -22.07 -12.86
C ALA A 434 10.08 -21.39 -14.22
N GLY A 435 11.19 -21.04 -14.88
CA GLY A 435 11.19 -20.36 -16.17
C GLY A 435 10.41 -19.04 -16.13
N VAL A 436 9.48 -18.84 -17.08
CA VAL A 436 8.60 -17.64 -17.09
C VAL A 436 7.61 -17.60 -15.92
N GLY A 437 7.50 -18.70 -15.17
CA GLY A 437 6.95 -18.81 -13.80
C GLY A 437 7.26 -17.64 -12.88
N ILE A 438 8.42 -17.01 -13.10
CA ILE A 438 8.93 -15.91 -12.30
C ILE A 438 8.09 -14.63 -12.35
N THR A 439 7.27 -14.41 -13.38
CA THR A 439 6.65 -13.09 -13.59
C THR A 439 5.68 -12.65 -12.49
N PRO A 440 4.66 -13.43 -12.07
CA PRO A 440 3.83 -13.03 -10.93
C PRO A 440 4.63 -13.01 -9.62
N LEU A 441 5.57 -13.93 -9.43
CA LEU A 441 6.37 -14.02 -8.20
C LEU A 441 7.31 -12.80 -8.05
N LEU A 442 7.85 -12.28 -9.15
CA LEU A 442 8.65 -11.05 -9.15
C LEU A 442 7.79 -9.84 -8.76
N SER A 443 6.55 -9.74 -9.27
CA SER A 443 5.59 -8.72 -8.84
C SER A 443 5.34 -8.78 -7.32
N MET A 444 5.11 -9.99 -6.79
CA MET A 444 4.92 -10.21 -5.35
C MET A 444 6.16 -9.81 -4.54
N LEU A 445 7.36 -10.21 -4.97
CA LEU A 445 8.60 -9.86 -4.26
C LEU A 445 8.83 -8.35 -4.25
N ARG A 446 8.67 -7.69 -5.40
CA ARG A 446 8.80 -6.22 -5.51
C ARG A 446 7.85 -5.51 -4.55
N GLU A 447 6.60 -5.96 -4.47
CA GLU A 447 5.60 -5.37 -3.59
C GLU A 447 5.90 -5.64 -2.11
N VAL A 448 6.34 -6.85 -1.75
CA VAL A 448 6.80 -7.19 -0.39
C VAL A 448 7.93 -6.26 0.07
N VAL A 449 8.93 -6.04 -0.78
CA VAL A 449 10.06 -5.16 -0.47
C VAL A 449 9.58 -3.71 -0.34
N TYR A 450 8.79 -3.22 -1.28
CA TYR A 450 8.25 -1.85 -1.25
C TYR A 450 7.43 -1.57 0.02
N GLN A 451 6.46 -2.44 0.32
CA GLN A 451 5.60 -2.29 1.50
C GLN A 451 6.40 -2.42 2.79
N GLY A 452 7.38 -3.32 2.82
CA GLY A 452 8.25 -3.49 3.95
C GLY A 452 9.16 -2.30 4.22
N LEU A 453 9.69 -1.63 3.18
CA LEU A 453 10.43 -0.37 3.32
C LEU A 453 9.54 0.76 3.84
N ARG A 454 8.32 0.88 3.31
CA ARG A 454 7.33 1.90 3.70
C ARG A 454 6.88 1.75 5.15
N THR A 455 6.57 0.52 5.56
CA THR A 455 6.08 0.17 6.92
C THR A 455 7.20 -0.19 7.91
N ARG A 456 8.46 -0.23 7.45
CA ARG A 456 9.66 -0.65 8.20
C ARG A 456 9.61 -2.09 8.72
N ARG A 457 8.89 -2.97 8.03
CA ARG A 457 8.86 -4.41 8.31
C ARG A 457 8.68 -5.19 7.02
N ILE A 458 9.80 -5.64 6.43
CA ILE A 458 9.76 -6.54 5.28
C ILE A 458 9.30 -7.94 5.74
N ARG A 459 8.35 -8.52 5.01
CA ARG A 459 7.90 -9.90 5.21
C ARG A 459 9.05 -10.85 4.85
N PRO A 460 9.52 -11.71 5.77
CA PRO A 460 10.61 -12.64 5.49
C PRO A 460 10.27 -13.50 4.26
N THR A 461 11.16 -13.56 3.28
CA THR A 461 10.88 -14.19 1.99
C THR A 461 12.05 -15.00 1.47
N TRP A 462 11.81 -16.24 1.07
CA TRP A 462 12.73 -17.03 0.25
C TRP A 462 12.21 -17.06 -1.19
N PHE A 463 13.08 -16.77 -2.15
CA PHE A 463 12.75 -16.75 -3.58
C PHE A 463 13.64 -17.74 -4.32
N PHE A 464 13.05 -18.80 -4.85
CA PHE A 464 13.72 -19.81 -5.64
C PHE A 464 13.40 -19.61 -7.11
N GLN A 465 14.42 -19.39 -7.94
CA GLN A 465 14.31 -19.28 -9.38
C GLN A 465 14.96 -20.50 -10.04
N SER A 466 14.18 -21.38 -10.63
CA SER A 466 14.70 -22.50 -11.43
C SER A 466 14.68 -22.17 -12.92
N SER A 467 15.84 -22.31 -13.57
CA SER A 467 16.03 -22.16 -15.01
C SER A 467 16.71 -23.40 -15.58
N ARG A 468 16.55 -23.64 -16.88
CA ARG A 468 17.20 -24.80 -17.52
C ARG A 468 18.68 -24.54 -17.75
N THR A 469 19.03 -23.42 -18.38
CA THR A 469 20.41 -22.95 -18.58
C THR A 469 20.57 -21.52 -18.04
N LEU A 470 21.78 -20.95 -18.00
CA LEU A 470 21.99 -19.54 -17.64
C LEU A 470 21.33 -18.61 -18.64
N ALA A 471 21.38 -18.92 -19.94
CA ALA A 471 20.72 -18.11 -20.96
C ALA A 471 19.19 -18.03 -20.78
N ASP A 472 18.56 -18.99 -20.11
CA ASP A 472 17.14 -18.99 -19.76
C ASP A 472 16.82 -18.10 -18.54
N GLN A 473 17.82 -17.72 -17.73
CA GLN A 473 17.63 -17.03 -16.46
C GLN A 473 17.36 -15.53 -16.64
N ALA A 474 16.11 -15.12 -16.41
CA ALA A 474 15.68 -13.72 -16.51
C ALA A 474 15.84 -12.93 -15.20
N PHE A 475 15.89 -11.59 -15.30
CA PHE A 475 15.77 -10.63 -14.19
C PHE A 475 16.90 -10.57 -13.15
N ARG A 476 18.07 -11.18 -13.38
CA ARG A 476 19.19 -11.16 -12.42
C ARG A 476 19.53 -9.75 -11.90
N PRO A 477 19.76 -8.72 -12.75
CA PRO A 477 20.10 -7.37 -12.26
C PRO A 477 18.98 -6.65 -11.51
N GLU A 478 17.74 -7.12 -11.64
CA GLU A 478 16.61 -6.57 -10.90
C GLU A 478 16.48 -7.22 -9.53
N LEU A 479 16.65 -8.54 -9.45
CA LEU A 479 16.69 -9.27 -8.19
C LEU A 479 17.85 -8.78 -7.31
N ASP A 480 19.04 -8.56 -7.88
CA ASP A 480 20.19 -8.03 -7.12
C ASP A 480 19.88 -6.66 -6.48
N ARG A 481 19.26 -5.74 -7.25
CA ARG A 481 18.84 -4.43 -6.72
C ARG A 481 17.75 -4.51 -5.65
N LEU A 482 16.87 -5.52 -5.71
CA LEU A 482 15.87 -5.74 -4.67
C LEU A 482 16.53 -6.22 -3.37
N LEU A 483 17.57 -7.07 -3.46
CA LEU A 483 18.32 -7.55 -2.31
C LEU A 483 19.08 -6.42 -1.60
N ASP A 484 19.67 -5.48 -2.35
CA ASP A 484 20.34 -4.29 -1.78
C ASP A 484 19.43 -3.48 -0.84
N GLY A 485 18.13 -3.40 -1.16
CA GLY A 485 17.14 -2.70 -0.35
C GLY A 485 16.51 -3.54 0.76
N ALA A 486 16.48 -4.87 0.61
CA ALA A 486 15.76 -5.74 1.53
C ALA A 486 16.59 -6.23 2.72
N GLY A 487 17.92 -6.20 2.61
CA GLY A 487 18.82 -6.80 3.60
C GLY A 487 18.53 -8.31 3.78
N ASP A 488 18.72 -8.81 5.01
CA ASP A 488 18.60 -10.24 5.30
C ASP A 488 17.14 -10.77 5.31
N ALA A 489 16.15 -9.89 5.13
CA ALA A 489 14.74 -10.28 5.13
C ALA A 489 14.35 -11.05 3.86
N VAL A 490 15.12 -10.91 2.77
CA VAL A 490 14.86 -11.59 1.50
C VAL A 490 16.09 -12.40 1.11
N ARG A 491 15.89 -13.69 0.82
CA ARG A 491 16.93 -14.58 0.30
C ARG A 491 16.51 -15.09 -1.07
N VAL A 492 17.37 -14.90 -2.08
CA VAL A 492 17.16 -15.42 -3.44
C VAL A 492 18.11 -16.60 -3.67
N LEU A 493 17.61 -17.67 -4.28
CA LEU A 493 18.38 -18.82 -4.76
C LEU A 493 18.06 -19.09 -6.23
N ARG A 494 19.09 -19.14 -7.07
CA ARG A 494 19.01 -19.34 -8.51
C ARG A 494 19.57 -20.70 -8.86
N LEU A 495 18.68 -21.56 -9.34
CA LEU A 495 18.99 -22.94 -9.69
C LEU A 495 19.04 -23.11 -11.21
N VAL A 496 20.07 -23.82 -11.68
CA VAL A 496 20.24 -24.14 -13.10
C VAL A 496 20.38 -25.65 -13.26
N SER A 497 19.48 -26.27 -14.03
CA SER A 497 19.47 -27.74 -14.16
C SER A 497 20.43 -28.31 -15.21
N GLN A 498 20.84 -27.49 -16.16
CA GLN A 498 21.74 -27.82 -17.28
C GLN A 498 22.63 -26.60 -17.58
N PRO A 499 23.58 -26.28 -16.69
CA PRO A 499 24.46 -25.14 -16.87
C PRO A 499 25.34 -25.30 -18.12
N GLU A 500 25.62 -24.20 -18.80
CA GLU A 500 26.51 -24.14 -19.95
C GLU A 500 27.94 -24.55 -19.57
N ALA A 501 28.71 -25.05 -20.54
CA ALA A 501 30.11 -25.41 -20.32
C ALA A 501 30.92 -24.18 -19.89
N GLY A 502 31.46 -24.20 -18.67
CA GLY A 502 32.23 -23.10 -18.08
C GLY A 502 31.46 -22.23 -17.08
N ALA A 503 30.15 -22.46 -16.90
CA ALA A 503 29.37 -21.82 -15.85
C ALA A 503 29.82 -22.27 -14.46
N LEU A 504 29.98 -21.32 -13.53
CA LEU A 504 30.50 -21.56 -12.19
C LEU A 504 29.38 -21.47 -11.13
N GLU A 505 29.16 -22.57 -10.41
CA GLU A 505 28.28 -22.59 -9.23
C GLU A 505 28.86 -21.73 -8.10
N GLY A 506 28.02 -20.91 -7.47
CA GLY A 506 28.40 -19.90 -6.49
C GLY A 506 28.77 -18.53 -7.08
N GLU A 507 28.96 -18.43 -8.41
CA GLU A 507 29.28 -17.17 -9.09
C GLU A 507 28.20 -16.78 -10.11
N ASP A 508 27.92 -17.66 -11.08
CA ASP A 508 26.95 -17.41 -12.15
C ASP A 508 25.52 -17.81 -11.74
N PHE A 509 25.40 -18.85 -10.92
CA PHE A 509 24.17 -19.37 -10.34
C PHE A 509 24.46 -19.95 -8.96
N ASP A 510 23.44 -20.16 -8.13
CA ASP A 510 23.64 -20.55 -6.73
C ASP A 510 23.78 -22.06 -6.56
N LEU A 511 22.96 -22.87 -7.24
CA LEU A 511 22.97 -24.34 -7.12
C LEU A 511 22.65 -25.03 -8.44
N ASN A 512 23.37 -26.11 -8.75
CA ASN A 512 23.04 -26.98 -9.88
C ASN A 512 21.89 -27.92 -9.52
N GLY A 513 20.85 -27.97 -10.36
CA GLY A 513 19.75 -28.90 -10.21
C GLY A 513 18.37 -28.25 -10.35
N ARG A 514 17.38 -28.86 -9.69
CA ARG A 514 15.97 -28.42 -9.68
C ARG A 514 15.52 -28.20 -8.24
N ILE A 515 14.44 -27.44 -8.08
CA ILE A 515 13.79 -27.30 -6.78
C ILE A 515 13.14 -28.65 -6.44
N ASP A 516 13.50 -29.20 -5.29
CA ASP A 516 12.91 -30.41 -4.73
C ASP A 516 12.76 -30.31 -3.20
N THR A 517 12.12 -31.31 -2.62
CA THR A 517 11.87 -31.38 -1.18
C THR A 517 13.14 -31.42 -0.34
N ALA A 518 14.22 -32.04 -0.83
CA ALA A 518 15.47 -32.14 -0.09
C ALA A 518 16.10 -30.75 0.06
N LEU A 519 16.15 -30.00 -1.04
CA LEU A 519 16.60 -28.61 -1.05
C LEU A 519 15.76 -27.74 -0.12
N LEU A 520 14.43 -27.81 -0.21
CA LEU A 520 13.55 -26.98 0.65
C LEU A 520 13.81 -27.25 2.13
N LYS A 521 14.00 -28.51 2.52
CA LYS A 521 14.35 -28.88 3.90
C LYS A 521 15.69 -28.31 4.34
N THR A 522 16.69 -28.34 3.46
CA THR A 522 18.03 -27.79 3.75
C THR A 522 18.03 -26.27 3.88
N ILE A 523 17.23 -25.55 3.09
CA ILE A 523 17.31 -24.08 3.03
C ILE A 523 16.38 -23.38 4.03
N LEU A 524 15.19 -23.94 4.28
CA LEU A 524 14.18 -23.28 5.11
C LEU A 524 14.46 -23.47 6.61
N GLU A 525 15.05 -24.59 7.02
CA GLU A 525 15.42 -24.91 8.41
C GLU A 525 14.31 -24.60 9.44
N VAL A 526 13.04 -24.85 9.08
CA VAL A 526 11.88 -24.66 9.97
C VAL A 526 11.42 -25.97 10.62
N GLU A 527 10.93 -25.88 11.85
CA GLU A 527 10.33 -27.02 12.56
C GLU A 527 8.93 -27.37 12.02
N ASP A 528 8.17 -26.35 11.61
CA ASP A 528 6.79 -26.46 11.15
C ASP A 528 6.59 -25.65 9.86
N TYR A 529 6.35 -26.35 8.76
CA TYR A 529 6.17 -25.74 7.44
C TYR A 529 4.80 -25.07 7.26
N ASP A 530 3.79 -25.39 8.09
CA ASP A 530 2.44 -24.80 7.99
C ASP A 530 2.41 -23.31 8.42
N GLN A 531 3.51 -22.83 9.01
CA GLN A 531 3.73 -21.41 9.33
C GLN A 531 4.23 -20.59 8.13
N LEU A 532 4.52 -21.24 7.01
CA LEU A 532 4.97 -20.61 5.76
C LEU A 532 3.81 -20.56 4.76
N ASP A 533 3.71 -19.46 4.01
CA ASP A 533 2.88 -19.44 2.80
C ASP A 533 3.78 -19.78 1.59
N PHE A 534 3.40 -20.81 0.83
CA PHE A 534 4.08 -21.25 -0.38
C PHE A 534 3.38 -20.71 -1.61
N VAL A 535 4.14 -20.15 -2.54
CA VAL A 535 3.63 -19.68 -3.83
C VAL A 535 4.45 -20.30 -4.94
N LEU A 536 3.82 -21.09 -5.81
CA LEU A 536 4.51 -21.77 -6.90
C LEU A 536 3.92 -21.41 -8.25
N CYS A 537 4.80 -21.14 -9.21
CA CYS A 537 4.39 -20.84 -10.57
C CYS A 537 5.40 -21.35 -11.60
N GLY A 538 4.92 -22.08 -12.60
CA GLY A 538 5.77 -22.67 -13.63
C GLY A 538 5.03 -23.66 -14.54
N PRO A 539 5.76 -24.55 -15.23
CA PRO A 539 5.15 -25.61 -16.04
C PRO A 539 4.26 -26.55 -15.22
N GLY A 540 3.28 -27.18 -15.87
CA GLY A 540 2.30 -28.05 -15.19
C GLY A 540 2.92 -29.18 -14.37
N SER A 541 3.93 -29.88 -14.91
CA SER A 541 4.62 -30.97 -14.20
C SER A 541 5.44 -30.49 -13.01
N PHE A 542 6.08 -29.32 -13.12
CA PHE A 542 6.79 -28.68 -12.01
C PHE A 542 5.82 -28.31 -10.88
N THR A 543 4.70 -27.68 -11.26
CA THR A 543 3.73 -27.17 -10.29
C THR A 543 3.02 -28.31 -9.56
N GLN A 544 2.55 -29.33 -10.29
CA GLN A 544 1.92 -30.51 -9.68
C GLN A 544 2.89 -31.28 -8.79
N GLY A 545 4.12 -31.54 -9.25
CA GLY A 545 5.10 -32.31 -8.48
C GLY A 545 5.50 -31.64 -7.18
N LEU A 546 5.70 -30.31 -7.18
CA LEU A 546 5.95 -29.56 -5.94
C LEU A 546 4.71 -29.47 -5.06
N TYR A 547 3.53 -29.28 -5.64
CA TYR A 547 2.28 -29.29 -4.87
C TYR A 547 2.12 -30.61 -4.10
N ASP A 548 2.24 -31.76 -4.78
CA ASP A 548 2.13 -33.08 -4.18
C ASP A 548 3.18 -33.26 -3.07
N SER A 549 4.42 -32.86 -3.35
CA SER A 549 5.53 -32.92 -2.38
C SER A 549 5.26 -32.08 -1.13
N LEU A 550 4.70 -30.88 -1.27
CA LEU A 550 4.34 -30.02 -0.14
C LEU A 550 3.19 -30.63 0.68
N ARG A 551 2.20 -31.26 0.03
CA ARG A 551 1.14 -31.99 0.73
C ARG A 551 1.67 -33.20 1.49
N GLU A 552 2.66 -33.90 0.96
CA GLU A 552 3.35 -35.00 1.67
C GLU A 552 4.15 -34.53 2.90
N LEU A 553 4.51 -33.25 2.97
CA LEU A 553 5.09 -32.60 4.16
C LEU A 553 4.02 -32.12 5.16
N ASP A 554 2.77 -32.52 4.98
CA ASP A 554 1.61 -32.14 5.81
C ASP A 554 1.31 -30.62 5.80
N ILE A 555 1.76 -29.89 4.78
CA ILE A 555 1.43 -28.47 4.59
C ILE A 555 0.02 -28.35 4.06
N ARG A 556 -0.85 -27.59 4.72
CA ARG A 556 -2.25 -27.41 4.29
C ARG A 556 -2.38 -26.80 2.89
N ASP A 557 -3.41 -27.23 2.16
CA ASP A 557 -3.74 -26.69 0.83
C ASP A 557 -3.98 -25.17 0.90
N ALA A 558 -4.59 -24.69 1.99
CA ALA A 558 -4.79 -23.26 2.25
C ALA A 558 -3.48 -22.45 2.44
N ARG A 559 -2.32 -23.09 2.54
CA ARG A 559 -0.98 -22.44 2.58
C ARG A 559 -0.26 -22.50 1.24
N ILE A 560 -0.82 -23.19 0.25
CA ILE A 560 -0.19 -23.41 -1.03
C ILE A 560 -0.96 -22.65 -2.11
N HIS A 561 -0.36 -21.58 -2.63
CA HIS A 561 -0.87 -20.79 -3.74
C HIS A 561 -0.17 -21.25 -5.01
N ALA A 562 -0.91 -21.71 -6.02
CA ALA A 562 -0.30 -22.29 -7.21
C ALA A 562 -0.99 -21.84 -8.51
N GLU A 563 -0.20 -21.52 -9.53
CA GLU A 563 -0.67 -21.28 -10.89
C GLU A 563 0.24 -21.96 -11.92
N THR A 564 -0.36 -22.57 -12.94
CA THR A 564 0.37 -23.21 -14.04
C THR A 564 0.41 -22.30 -15.26
N PHE A 565 1.59 -22.14 -15.86
CA PHE A 565 1.71 -21.52 -17.18
C PHE A 565 1.22 -22.48 -18.28
N GLY A 566 0.20 -22.04 -19.03
CA GLY A 566 -0.46 -22.86 -20.06
C GLY A 566 -1.88 -23.27 -19.63
N PRO A 567 -2.39 -24.43 -20.09
CA PRO A 567 -3.67 -24.96 -19.61
C PRO A 567 -3.62 -25.15 -18.09
N SER A 568 -4.69 -24.76 -17.39
CA SER A 568 -4.80 -24.99 -15.95
C SER A 568 -5.00 -26.48 -15.67
N THR A 569 -3.95 -27.18 -15.26
CA THR A 569 -3.97 -28.65 -15.06
C THR A 569 -3.76 -29.09 -13.60
N LEU A 570 -3.61 -28.16 -12.67
CA LEU A 570 -3.33 -28.48 -11.27
C LEU A 570 -4.50 -29.23 -10.64
N ARG A 571 -4.22 -30.39 -10.04
CA ARG A 571 -5.16 -31.17 -9.24
C ARG A 571 -4.83 -30.97 -7.78
N ARG A 572 -5.80 -30.44 -7.02
CA ARG A 572 -5.65 -30.12 -5.60
C ARG A 572 -6.30 -31.19 -4.73
N VAL A 573 -5.70 -31.44 -3.57
CA VAL A 573 -6.25 -32.27 -2.50
C VAL A 573 -6.70 -31.32 -1.39
N PRO A 574 -8.02 -31.13 -1.20
CA PRO A 574 -8.53 -30.18 -0.23
C PRO A 574 -8.13 -30.57 1.20
N ASP A 575 -8.05 -29.59 2.08
CA ASP A 575 -7.85 -29.82 3.51
C ASP A 575 -9.05 -30.57 4.12
N ARG A 576 -8.82 -31.30 5.22
CA ARG A 576 -9.85 -32.13 5.86
C ARG A 576 -11.03 -31.32 6.38
N ASP A 577 -10.76 -30.09 6.76
CA ASP A 577 -11.69 -29.08 7.27
C ASP A 577 -12.06 -28.04 6.21
N ALA A 578 -11.69 -28.25 4.94
CA ALA A 578 -12.07 -27.35 3.86
C ALA A 578 -13.59 -27.27 3.74
N VAL A 579 -14.10 -26.05 3.60
CA VAL A 579 -15.52 -25.82 3.31
C VAL A 579 -15.83 -26.41 1.93
N VAL A 580 -16.71 -27.39 1.90
CA VAL A 580 -17.18 -27.98 0.64
C VAL A 580 -18.12 -26.98 -0.01
N ILE A 581 -17.79 -26.55 -1.23
CA ILE A 581 -18.71 -25.74 -2.04
C ILE A 581 -19.96 -26.58 -2.30
N GLU A 582 -21.08 -26.21 -1.69
CA GLU A 582 -22.37 -26.81 -2.01
C GLU A 582 -22.74 -26.44 -3.45
N GLN A 583 -22.72 -27.44 -4.32
CA GLN A 583 -23.12 -27.29 -5.72
C GLN A 583 -24.08 -28.40 -6.11
N PRO A 584 -25.04 -28.13 -7.01
CA PRO A 584 -25.94 -29.16 -7.51
C PRO A 584 -25.15 -30.24 -8.26
N PRO A 585 -25.64 -31.50 -8.26
CA PRO A 585 -24.94 -32.59 -8.93
C PRO A 585 -24.82 -32.33 -10.43
N ALA A 586 -23.73 -32.80 -11.04
CA ALA A 586 -23.53 -32.72 -12.48
C ALA A 586 -24.68 -33.42 -13.24
N ALA A 587 -25.08 -32.86 -14.38
CA ALA A 587 -26.11 -33.48 -15.21
C ALA A 587 -25.64 -34.84 -15.76
N THR A 588 -26.45 -35.87 -15.55
CA THR A 588 -26.22 -37.24 -16.06
C THR A 588 -26.99 -37.53 -17.35
N THR A 589 -27.75 -36.56 -17.86
CA THR A 589 -28.54 -36.64 -19.09
C THR A 589 -28.33 -35.40 -19.95
N SER A 590 -28.81 -35.44 -21.19
CA SER A 590 -28.66 -34.31 -22.11
C SER A 590 -29.41 -33.06 -21.64
N VAL A 591 -28.71 -31.94 -21.50
CA VAL A 591 -29.28 -30.65 -21.10
C VAL A 591 -29.34 -29.68 -22.28
N PRO A 592 -30.50 -29.04 -22.56
CA PRO A 592 -30.57 -27.96 -23.53
C PRO A 592 -29.85 -26.71 -23.02
N VAL A 593 -28.98 -26.15 -23.86
CA VAL A 593 -28.21 -24.94 -23.60
C VAL A 593 -28.55 -23.88 -24.65
N VAL A 594 -29.00 -22.72 -24.21
CA VAL A 594 -29.37 -21.58 -25.06
C VAL A 594 -28.33 -20.48 -24.89
N PHE A 595 -27.78 -20.02 -26.02
CA PHE A 595 -26.89 -18.86 -26.09
C PHE A 595 -27.73 -17.67 -26.57
N GLN A 596 -28.26 -16.89 -25.61
CA GLN A 596 -29.36 -15.96 -25.86
C GLN A 596 -28.99 -14.85 -26.86
N ARG A 597 -27.83 -14.21 -26.69
CA ARG A 597 -27.43 -13.05 -27.50
C ARG A 597 -27.13 -13.44 -28.95
N SER A 598 -26.60 -14.64 -29.15
CA SER A 598 -26.35 -15.21 -30.48
C SER A 598 -27.53 -15.95 -31.10
N ALA A 599 -28.65 -16.08 -30.37
CA ALA A 599 -29.84 -16.83 -30.76
C ALA A 599 -29.52 -18.27 -31.23
N LYS A 600 -28.54 -18.92 -30.59
CA LYS A 600 -28.15 -20.31 -30.88
C LYS A 600 -28.57 -21.24 -29.75
N GLU A 601 -28.87 -22.48 -30.13
CA GLU A 601 -29.19 -23.55 -29.19
C GLU A 601 -28.31 -24.77 -29.45
N ALA A 602 -27.98 -25.47 -28.37
CA ALA A 602 -27.25 -26.73 -28.39
C ALA A 602 -27.79 -27.67 -27.32
N ARG A 603 -27.40 -28.94 -27.42
CA ARG A 603 -27.62 -29.92 -26.36
C ARG A 603 -26.28 -30.39 -25.84
N TRP A 604 -26.02 -30.15 -24.58
CA TRP A 604 -24.89 -30.72 -23.87
C TRP A 604 -25.14 -32.21 -23.62
N GLN A 605 -24.07 -33.02 -23.62
CA GLN A 605 -24.09 -34.44 -23.29
C GLN A 605 -23.17 -34.68 -22.09
N PRO A 606 -23.39 -35.71 -21.25
CA PRO A 606 -22.56 -36.02 -20.07
C PRO A 606 -21.04 -36.10 -20.32
N ASP A 607 -20.64 -36.47 -21.54
CA ASP A 607 -19.26 -36.59 -22.01
C ASP A 607 -18.82 -35.42 -22.93
N GLY A 608 -19.67 -34.40 -23.10
CA GLY A 608 -19.53 -33.30 -24.06
C GLY A 608 -18.58 -32.17 -23.64
N GLY A 609 -17.81 -32.36 -22.57
CA GLY A 609 -16.84 -31.37 -22.08
C GLY A 609 -17.47 -30.14 -21.42
N SER A 610 -16.77 -29.02 -21.46
CA SER A 610 -17.17 -27.74 -20.86
C SER A 610 -18.23 -26.99 -21.67
N LEU A 611 -18.92 -26.03 -21.04
CA LEU A 611 -19.83 -25.12 -21.74
C LEU A 611 -19.14 -24.26 -22.81
N LEU A 612 -17.85 -23.94 -22.61
CA LEU A 612 -17.01 -23.28 -23.60
C LEU A 612 -16.86 -24.13 -24.86
N GLU A 613 -16.49 -25.40 -24.72
CA GLU A 613 -16.32 -26.32 -25.86
C GLU A 613 -17.64 -26.52 -26.61
N LEU A 614 -18.76 -26.60 -25.87
CA LEU A 614 -20.09 -26.64 -26.48
C LEU A 614 -20.38 -25.38 -27.31
N ALA A 615 -20.06 -24.19 -26.80
CA ALA A 615 -20.23 -22.93 -27.52
C ALA A 615 -19.35 -22.87 -28.78
N GLU A 616 -18.08 -23.26 -28.68
CA GLU A 616 -17.13 -23.33 -29.79
C GLU A 616 -17.61 -24.31 -30.87
N SER A 617 -18.17 -25.46 -30.49
CA SER A 617 -18.74 -26.44 -31.43
C SER A 617 -19.90 -25.88 -32.27
N ARG A 618 -20.54 -24.80 -31.80
CA ARG A 618 -21.61 -24.07 -32.49
C ARG A 618 -21.10 -22.84 -33.24
N GLY A 619 -19.78 -22.70 -33.38
CA GLY A 619 -19.14 -21.58 -34.05
C GLY A 619 -19.29 -20.26 -33.28
N LEU A 620 -19.55 -20.31 -31.97
CA LEU A 620 -19.41 -19.13 -31.11
C LEU A 620 -17.93 -18.94 -30.76
N ARG A 621 -17.57 -17.69 -30.47
CA ARG A 621 -16.22 -17.29 -30.06
C ARG A 621 -16.29 -16.50 -28.76
N PRO A 622 -16.78 -17.10 -27.66
CA PRO A 622 -16.75 -16.44 -26.35
C PRO A 622 -15.30 -16.12 -25.97
N GLU A 623 -15.11 -15.09 -25.14
CA GLU A 623 -13.78 -14.72 -24.67
C GLU A 623 -13.24 -15.81 -23.71
N PHE A 624 -11.99 -16.25 -23.87
CA PHE A 624 -11.35 -17.19 -22.96
C PHE A 624 -9.81 -17.06 -22.98
N SER A 625 -9.14 -17.63 -21.97
CA SER A 625 -7.67 -17.76 -21.93
C SER A 625 -7.22 -19.11 -21.31
N CYS A 626 -7.30 -19.29 -19.98
CA CYS A 626 -6.69 -20.44 -19.27
C CYS A 626 -7.33 -21.83 -19.46
N ARG A 627 -8.62 -21.87 -19.88
CA ARG A 627 -9.44 -23.09 -19.98
C ARG A 627 -9.57 -23.95 -18.70
N GLY A 628 -9.41 -23.38 -17.51
CA GLY A 628 -9.65 -24.11 -16.25
C GLY A 628 -10.04 -23.24 -15.08
N GLY A 629 -10.70 -22.11 -15.33
CA GLY A 629 -11.31 -21.29 -14.28
C GLY A 629 -10.36 -20.46 -13.41
N SER A 630 -9.07 -20.33 -13.76
CA SER A 630 -8.12 -19.50 -12.98
C SER A 630 -8.11 -18.03 -13.40
N CYS A 631 -8.27 -17.74 -14.71
CA CYS A 631 -8.04 -16.39 -15.24
C CYS A 631 -9.28 -15.47 -15.24
N GLY A 632 -10.50 -16.01 -15.06
CA GLY A 632 -11.74 -15.23 -15.13
C GLY A 632 -12.21 -14.79 -16.52
N THR A 633 -11.39 -14.84 -17.57
CA THR A 633 -11.75 -14.33 -18.93
C THR A 633 -13.00 -14.98 -19.53
N CYS A 634 -13.29 -16.24 -19.18
CA CYS A 634 -14.46 -16.98 -19.66
C CYS A 634 -15.76 -16.68 -18.88
N LYS A 635 -15.76 -15.64 -18.04
CA LYS A 635 -16.91 -15.23 -17.24
C LYS A 635 -18.05 -14.75 -18.14
N THR A 636 -19.25 -15.26 -17.89
CA THR A 636 -20.47 -14.93 -18.62
C THR A 636 -21.65 -14.86 -17.69
N ARG A 637 -22.66 -14.05 -18.01
CA ARG A 637 -23.89 -13.98 -17.23
C ARG A 637 -24.72 -15.25 -17.43
N LEU A 638 -25.07 -15.89 -16.32
CA LEU A 638 -25.98 -17.02 -16.25
C LEU A 638 -27.40 -16.48 -16.05
N ILE A 639 -28.26 -16.66 -17.05
CA ILE A 639 -29.61 -16.08 -17.07
C ILE A 639 -30.61 -17.02 -16.39
N SER A 640 -30.48 -18.33 -16.62
CA SER A 640 -31.27 -19.36 -15.94
C SER A 640 -30.57 -20.72 -15.95
N GLY A 641 -31.01 -21.60 -15.07
CA GLY A 641 -30.42 -22.92 -14.86
C GLY A 641 -29.30 -22.90 -13.82
N GLN A 642 -28.63 -24.03 -13.65
CA GLN A 642 -27.55 -24.21 -12.68
C GLN A 642 -26.38 -24.94 -13.33
N VAL A 643 -25.18 -24.74 -12.79
CA VAL A 643 -23.95 -25.38 -13.25
C VAL A 643 -23.27 -26.15 -12.14
N ASN A 644 -22.46 -27.12 -12.53
CA ASN A 644 -21.54 -27.84 -11.69
C ASN A 644 -20.11 -27.57 -12.19
N TYR A 645 -19.16 -27.47 -11.27
CA TYR A 645 -17.74 -27.40 -11.54
C TYR A 645 -17.09 -28.73 -11.13
N PRO A 646 -16.82 -29.65 -12.08
CA PRO A 646 -16.19 -30.94 -11.78
C PRO A 646 -14.82 -30.76 -11.14
N GLN A 647 -14.12 -29.72 -11.57
CA GLN A 647 -12.97 -29.16 -10.87
C GLN A 647 -13.35 -27.75 -10.43
N PRO A 648 -13.43 -27.47 -9.12
CA PRO A 648 -13.72 -26.14 -8.62
C PRO A 648 -12.74 -25.11 -9.20
N PRO A 649 -13.22 -23.95 -9.67
CA PRO A 649 -12.35 -22.86 -10.08
C PRO A 649 -11.56 -22.32 -8.88
N ALA A 650 -10.47 -21.60 -9.14
CA ALA A 650 -9.67 -20.97 -8.10
C ALA A 650 -10.48 -19.95 -7.27
N ASP A 651 -11.51 -19.36 -7.89
CA ASP A 651 -12.52 -18.57 -7.22
C ASP A 651 -13.88 -18.76 -7.90
N VAL A 652 -14.94 -18.82 -7.11
CA VAL A 652 -16.30 -19.00 -7.61
C VAL A 652 -16.79 -17.64 -8.09
N PRO A 653 -17.31 -17.52 -9.33
CA PRO A 653 -17.82 -16.24 -9.81
C PRO A 653 -19.04 -15.79 -8.99
N ASP A 654 -19.27 -14.47 -8.95
CA ASP A 654 -20.42 -13.86 -8.26
C ASP A 654 -21.77 -14.44 -8.74
N ASP A 655 -22.80 -14.29 -7.90
CA ASP A 655 -24.16 -14.74 -8.22
C ASP A 655 -24.63 -14.23 -9.60
N GLY A 656 -25.18 -15.13 -10.41
CA GLY A 656 -25.61 -14.83 -11.77
C GLY A 656 -24.48 -14.79 -12.81
N GLN A 657 -23.26 -15.19 -12.44
CA GLN A 657 -22.14 -15.38 -13.36
C GLN A 657 -21.65 -16.84 -13.39
N VAL A 658 -21.00 -17.22 -14.48
CA VAL A 658 -20.45 -18.57 -14.69
C VAL A 658 -19.13 -18.52 -15.44
N LEU A 659 -18.18 -19.37 -15.04
CA LEU A 659 -16.93 -19.61 -15.76
C LEU A 659 -17.14 -20.77 -16.75
N ILE A 660 -17.60 -20.47 -17.96
CA ILE A 660 -18.00 -21.50 -18.94
C ILE A 660 -16.88 -22.45 -19.37
N CYS A 661 -15.62 -22.08 -19.13
CA CYS A 661 -14.46 -22.88 -19.48
C CYS A 661 -14.16 -24.07 -18.56
N CYS A 662 -14.77 -24.12 -17.37
CA CYS A 662 -14.70 -25.27 -16.47
C CYS A 662 -16.08 -25.71 -15.92
N ALA A 663 -17.13 -24.95 -16.21
CA ALA A 663 -18.50 -25.30 -15.86
C ALA A 663 -19.09 -26.33 -16.84
N ILE A 664 -19.92 -27.22 -16.28
CA ILE A 664 -20.86 -28.09 -17.00
C ILE A 664 -22.28 -27.86 -16.46
N PRO A 665 -23.35 -28.24 -17.20
CA PRO A 665 -24.70 -28.17 -16.67
C PRO A 665 -24.89 -29.02 -15.41
N ALA A 666 -25.64 -28.48 -14.45
CA ALA A 666 -26.12 -29.25 -13.31
C ALA A 666 -27.39 -30.04 -13.65
N GLN A 667 -27.69 -31.06 -12.84
CA GLN A 667 -28.90 -31.85 -12.97
C GLN A 667 -30.12 -30.98 -12.65
N GLY A 668 -31.05 -30.91 -13.60
CA GLY A 668 -32.29 -30.13 -13.45
C GLY A 668 -33.21 -30.28 -14.65
N SER A 669 -34.44 -29.79 -14.51
CA SER A 669 -35.47 -29.82 -15.56
C SER A 669 -35.51 -28.54 -16.41
N GLN A 670 -34.79 -27.49 -16.01
CA GLN A 670 -34.75 -26.21 -16.72
C GLN A 670 -33.61 -26.16 -17.75
N PRO A 671 -33.80 -25.49 -18.90
CA PRO A 671 -32.71 -25.21 -19.82
C PRO A 671 -31.68 -24.28 -19.18
N LEU A 672 -30.41 -24.50 -19.52
CA LEU A 672 -29.33 -23.59 -19.16
C LEU A 672 -29.29 -22.44 -20.17
N VAL A 673 -29.39 -21.20 -19.70
CA VAL A 673 -29.39 -20.02 -20.57
C VAL A 673 -28.21 -19.12 -20.25
N LEU A 674 -27.35 -18.89 -21.25
CA LEU A 674 -26.13 -18.09 -21.17
C LEU A 674 -26.26 -16.83 -22.02
N ASP A 675 -25.74 -15.70 -21.53
CA ASP A 675 -25.73 -14.42 -22.24
C ASP A 675 -24.60 -14.33 -23.29
N LEU A 676 -24.62 -15.24 -24.29
CA LEU A 676 -23.54 -15.41 -25.27
C LEU A 676 -23.96 -15.18 -26.72
#